data_AF-A0A9E6BQA7-F1
#
_entry.id   AF-A0A9E6BQA7-F1
#
_cell.length_a   1.000
_cell.length_b   1.000
_cell.length_c   1.000
_cell.angle_alpha   90.00
_cell.angle_beta   90.00
_cell.angle_gamma   90.00
#
_symmetry.space_group_name_H-M   'P 1'
#
loop_
_entity.id
_entity.type
_entity.pdbx_description
1 polymer ?
#
loop_
_entity_poly.entity_id
_entity_poly.type
_entity_poly.pdbx_seq_one_letter_code
_entity_poly.pdbx_strand_id
1 'polypeptide(L)'
;MKAVGRTGWVLLSWITLGVTTSALCAANGISENLTVRTADGTTLRFTSFAGLTGLRVDDRPLLPADRRGFSPLSICDVTTGERFVPVKAGQADVIDGTLAYRADVADLALQAAMQCQADRERITVRVSVRDTSGKDRGLLVRFALPIRAHGWRWWDDLERSRVIGKSGVYENSRRIREFAALPEWKDKPALNMAAHAVNFCNVIAGPVGLCFAVPLDQPRIFRAGYDADRQLFYIVYDVALAKETDPPGTAEFTFYLYRCDPAWGLRSALDRYYRLFPQFFTKHVRREGMWMAFSKLSEIDNVNEFRFAFQEGAPEPGYDDRLGVYSLTYFTHAGMFANIAGYNPETDPEPSYDRQLAAVREKFRKTTGRADLFDACGLHDARGRLAVKRASVYGHVLAQYNLAPDLPYGQYMLSRIPSVFQSYRERRGGELDGFYYDGITTGVNYRREHFSYANFPPTWDPVHKKPFLYNFFSSVEFARETARRLHAQGKITMMNGAMGSSFYIAPYLDVMGSETGWRIRRSDFCYLRSICRHKPFVTLLKGNFSQLTAGEIERYMRRCVAYGVFPGMFDWPPSGLGPGSRYWDHAEWYERDRLNHRKYQALCQQLASAGWEPLTLARSREPGLTLERFGRPENGEVFFTVFNDGSETVDTVVAIEPQALPPAAVVVDEISRRWLPGTPASDGRLQVPVRLEPDGLAVLHVASKQQLARSHVRQIQRNLSLRRQMREIDRDRPERLVHWRGTRYGSYDRGRLAGRSCLKLASHSAGSIRGATQWVMLYQQRPEPLRLRMRLRCDGVRPGQSGRLFVDTWLCHVNMKTRFTERKRRQFQLPTGTYEFRDVEFTIEPDRPLRSIQLFLYLWRCEGSVWVDRVSITPVDDAKCEFVVDPEFDQWYDRLPADQQRKVEARFAALEA
;
A
#
# COMPACT_ATOMS: atom_id res chain seq x y z
N MET A 1 39.01 -1.31 -13.28
CA MET A 1 39.60 -0.07 -12.72
C MET A 1 38.87 0.24 -11.43
N LYS A 2 39.58 0.11 -10.31
CA LYS A 2 39.06 0.12 -8.94
C LYS A 2 38.98 1.56 -8.39
N ALA A 3 38.06 1.73 -7.44
CA ALA A 3 38.15 2.66 -6.31
C ALA A 3 38.33 4.16 -6.60
N VAL A 4 37.25 4.88 -6.93
CA VAL A 4 37.04 6.28 -6.52
C VAL A 4 35.53 6.52 -6.44
N GLY A 5 35.04 7.04 -5.30
CA GLY A 5 33.73 7.69 -5.23
C GLY A 5 32.73 7.11 -4.23
N ARG A 6 33.05 7.13 -2.93
CA ARG A 6 32.07 7.18 -1.81
C ARG A 6 32.74 7.34 -0.43
N THR A 7 33.57 8.35 -0.25
CA THR A 7 34.17 8.70 1.07
C THR A 7 34.55 10.19 1.20
N GLY A 8 33.87 11.09 0.50
CA GLY A 8 34.01 12.53 0.71
C GLY A 8 32.73 13.09 1.31
N TRP A 9 32.81 13.74 2.47
CA TRP A 9 31.81 14.57 3.17
C TRP A 9 31.23 14.12 4.52
N VAL A 10 31.65 13.01 5.15
CA VAL A 10 31.13 12.63 6.49
C VAL A 10 32.19 12.32 7.57
N LEU A 11 33.49 12.32 7.29
CA LEU A 11 34.50 11.98 8.31
C LEU A 11 35.55 13.05 8.67
N LEU A 12 35.42 14.30 8.20
CA LEU A 12 36.32 15.40 8.58
C LEU A 12 35.63 16.41 9.51
N SER A 13 35.33 15.99 10.74
CA SER A 13 35.14 16.93 11.87
C SER A 13 35.39 16.31 13.26
N TRP A 14 35.74 15.02 13.36
CA TRP A 14 35.73 14.32 14.64
C TRP A 14 37.09 13.88 15.18
N ILE A 15 38.20 14.18 14.50
CA ILE A 15 39.56 13.84 14.97
C ILE A 15 40.53 14.97 14.64
N THR A 16 40.75 15.87 15.62
CA THR A 16 42.04 16.45 16.05
C THR A 16 41.78 17.70 16.91
N LEU A 17 41.93 17.60 18.23
CA LEU A 17 42.92 18.37 18.99
C LEU A 17 43.00 17.81 20.42
N GLY A 18 44.23 17.56 20.86
CA GLY A 18 44.56 16.97 22.15
C GLY A 18 44.37 17.94 23.32
N VAL A 19 44.20 17.30 24.47
CA VAL A 19 44.15 17.85 25.83
C VAL A 19 45.35 18.75 26.13
N THR A 20 45.10 19.95 26.67
CA THR A 20 45.72 20.50 27.89
C THR A 20 45.08 21.86 28.22
N THR A 21 44.37 21.97 29.34
CA THR A 21 44.67 22.94 30.41
C THR A 21 43.80 22.69 31.65
N SER A 22 44.52 22.37 32.71
CA SER A 22 44.33 22.51 34.16
C SER A 22 43.08 23.20 34.72
N ALA A 23 42.59 22.61 35.81
CA ALA A 23 41.62 23.16 36.76
C ALA A 23 42.07 24.49 37.39
N LEU A 24 41.13 25.42 37.56
CA LEU A 24 40.93 26.19 38.79
C LEU A 24 39.61 27.00 38.74
N CYS A 25 39.04 27.25 39.93
CA CYS A 25 37.98 28.22 40.27
C CYS A 25 36.51 27.76 40.16
N ALA A 26 36.02 27.25 41.29
CA ALA A 26 34.65 27.47 41.73
C ALA A 26 34.56 28.86 42.39
N ALA A 27 33.67 29.73 41.88
CA ALA A 27 32.83 30.69 42.62
C ALA A 27 32.33 31.82 41.68
N ASN A 28 31.01 31.94 41.56
CA ASN A 28 30.21 33.09 41.09
C ASN A 28 30.63 33.86 39.82
N GLY A 29 29.89 33.66 38.72
CA GLY A 29 29.88 34.59 37.59
C GLY A 29 29.17 34.04 36.35
N ILE A 30 27.89 34.38 36.18
CA ILE A 30 27.09 34.37 34.94
C ILE A 30 27.34 33.16 33.99
N SER A 31 26.53 32.09 34.10
CA SER A 31 26.54 31.04 33.08
C SER A 31 26.10 31.64 31.73
N GLU A 32 26.97 31.64 30.72
CA GLU A 32 26.56 31.96 29.35
C GLU A 32 25.43 31.00 28.94
N ASN A 33 24.26 31.57 28.60
CA ASN A 33 23.13 30.78 28.13
C ASN A 33 23.33 30.48 26.64
N LEU A 34 23.72 29.26 26.32
CA LEU A 34 23.86 28.80 24.94
C LEU A 34 22.47 28.71 24.31
N THR A 35 22.27 29.38 23.18
CA THR A 35 20.95 29.55 22.56
C THR A 35 20.89 28.89 21.18
N VAL A 36 19.87 28.07 20.96
CA VAL A 36 19.52 27.50 19.66
C VAL A 36 18.17 28.07 19.26
N ARG A 37 18.12 28.83 18.17
CA ARG A 37 16.92 29.59 17.76
C ARG A 37 16.65 29.44 16.28
N THR A 38 15.41 29.08 15.92
CA THR A 38 14.93 29.13 14.55
C THR A 38 14.55 30.55 14.16
N ALA A 39 14.64 30.87 12.87
CA ALA A 39 14.22 32.19 12.36
C ALA A 39 12.72 32.46 12.60
N ASP A 40 11.90 31.41 12.60
CA ASP A 40 10.45 31.47 12.86
C ASP A 40 10.05 31.42 14.35
N GLY A 41 10.99 31.63 15.27
CA GLY A 41 10.70 31.96 16.67
C GLY A 41 10.72 30.82 17.68
N THR A 42 11.12 29.60 17.31
CA THR A 42 11.34 28.51 18.28
C THR A 42 12.73 28.65 18.91
N THR A 43 12.80 28.74 20.24
CA THR A 43 14.07 28.96 20.96
C THR A 43 14.25 27.95 22.09
N LEU A 44 15.41 27.30 22.12
CA LEU A 44 15.93 26.52 23.25
C LEU A 44 17.15 27.23 23.83
N ARG A 45 17.24 27.30 25.16
CA ARG A 45 18.40 27.83 25.88
C ARG A 45 18.91 26.80 26.86
N PHE A 46 20.22 26.70 26.97
CA PHE A 46 20.91 25.69 27.76
C PHE A 46 21.98 26.34 28.66
N THR A 47 22.29 25.70 29.77
CA THR A 47 23.54 25.93 30.50
C THR A 47 24.73 25.33 29.74
N SER A 48 25.95 25.67 30.15
CA SER A 48 27.19 25.00 29.71
C SER A 48 27.23 23.49 30.01
N PHE A 49 26.32 22.98 30.84
CA PHE A 49 26.16 21.56 31.16
C PHE A 49 24.92 20.94 30.50
N ALA A 50 24.43 21.54 29.40
CA ALA A 50 23.25 21.13 28.63
C ALA A 50 21.91 21.06 29.39
N GLY A 51 21.80 21.69 30.56
CA GLY A 51 20.53 21.83 31.28
C GLY A 51 19.66 22.91 30.65
N LEU A 52 18.38 22.62 30.38
CA LEU A 52 17.44 23.59 29.79
C LEU A 52 17.19 24.78 30.72
N THR A 53 17.51 25.99 30.28
CA THR A 53 17.22 27.26 30.97
C THR A 53 16.09 28.04 30.33
N GLY A 54 15.72 27.72 29.09
CA GLY A 54 14.60 28.32 28.38
C GLY A 54 14.04 27.45 27.26
N LEU A 55 12.72 27.45 27.11
CA LEU A 55 12.00 26.96 25.94
C LEU A 55 10.93 28.01 25.62
N ARG A 56 10.95 28.55 24.40
CA ARG A 56 10.00 29.56 23.92
C ARG A 56 9.57 29.26 22.49
N VAL A 57 8.32 29.59 22.18
CA VAL A 57 7.83 29.72 20.81
C VAL A 57 7.24 31.11 20.70
N ASP A 58 7.78 31.93 19.80
CA ASP A 58 7.58 33.38 19.78
C ASP A 58 7.88 33.99 21.16
N ASP A 59 6.97 34.82 21.66
CA ASP A 59 7.08 35.45 22.97
C ASP A 59 6.53 34.60 24.13
N ARG A 60 6.10 33.36 23.86
CA ARG A 60 5.47 32.49 24.86
C ARG A 60 6.50 31.57 25.52
N PRO A 61 6.81 31.73 26.81
CA PRO A 61 7.64 30.78 27.56
C PRO A 61 6.86 29.49 27.85
N LEU A 62 7.48 28.35 27.60
CA LEU A 62 6.89 27.03 27.84
C LEU A 62 7.60 26.26 28.95
N LEU A 63 8.86 26.59 29.25
CA LEU A 63 9.62 25.97 30.34
C LEU A 63 9.15 26.51 31.71
N PRO A 64 8.63 25.67 32.62
CA PRO A 64 8.31 26.09 33.98
C PRO A 64 9.56 26.55 34.74
N ALA A 65 9.41 27.59 35.57
CA ALA A 65 10.53 28.18 36.32
C ALA A 65 11.22 27.17 37.25
N ASP A 66 10.44 26.30 37.89
CA ASP A 66 10.86 25.20 38.75
C ASP A 66 11.54 24.03 38.00
N ARG A 67 11.57 24.08 36.67
CA ARG A 67 12.19 23.06 35.81
C ARG A 67 13.44 23.58 35.08
N ARG A 68 13.92 24.78 35.41
CA ARG A 68 15.21 25.28 34.89
C ARG A 68 16.35 24.38 35.35
N GLY A 69 17.28 24.08 34.44
CA GLY A 69 18.35 23.10 34.63
C GLY A 69 17.95 21.65 34.32
N PHE A 70 16.73 21.40 33.83
CA PHE A 70 16.31 20.05 33.42
C PHE A 70 17.20 19.51 32.29
N SER A 71 17.78 18.32 32.47
CA SER A 71 18.54 17.64 31.42
C SER A 71 17.58 17.05 30.38
N PRO A 72 17.56 17.56 29.14
CA PRO A 72 16.64 17.08 28.12
C PRO A 72 16.97 15.64 27.70
N LEU A 73 18.24 15.26 27.73
CA LEU A 73 18.71 13.91 27.40
C LEU A 73 18.78 13.03 28.65
N SER A 74 18.26 11.81 28.54
CA SER A 74 18.36 10.77 29.57
C SER A 74 18.41 9.39 28.94
N ILE A 75 19.15 8.46 29.56
CA ILE A 75 19.36 7.10 29.05
C ILE A 75 18.90 6.11 30.10
N CYS A 76 18.12 5.11 29.70
CA CYS A 76 17.83 3.93 30.50
C CYS A 76 18.51 2.74 29.85
N ASP A 77 19.43 2.10 30.57
CA ASP A 77 20.01 0.83 30.13
C ASP A 77 19.19 -0.34 30.66
N VAL A 78 18.32 -0.86 29.79
CA VAL A 78 17.39 -1.94 30.11
C VAL A 78 18.09 -3.27 30.39
N THR A 79 19.41 -3.37 30.18
CA THR A 79 20.20 -4.55 30.59
C THR A 79 20.51 -4.56 32.08
N THR A 80 20.51 -3.39 32.71
CA THR A 80 20.86 -3.21 34.13
C THR A 80 19.67 -2.80 34.99
N GLY A 81 18.65 -2.16 34.41
CA GLY A 81 17.45 -1.75 35.12
C GLY A 81 16.53 -0.85 34.29
N GLU A 82 15.45 -0.37 34.90
CA GLU A 82 14.40 0.37 34.18
C GLU A 82 14.46 1.89 34.40
N ARG A 83 15.50 2.36 35.10
CA ARG A 83 15.63 3.77 35.50
C ARG A 83 16.31 4.60 34.40
N PHE A 84 15.67 5.70 34.02
CA PHE A 84 16.32 6.74 33.22
C PHE A 84 17.33 7.54 34.07
N VAL A 85 18.58 7.55 33.65
CA VAL A 85 19.67 8.38 34.16
C VAL A 85 19.79 9.64 33.31
N PRO A 86 19.61 10.84 33.88
CA PRO A 86 19.85 12.09 33.18
C PRO A 86 21.32 12.26 32.80
N VAL A 87 21.60 12.75 31.58
CA VAL A 87 22.97 12.98 31.12
C VAL A 87 23.47 14.32 31.64
N LYS A 88 24.07 14.35 32.84
CA LYS A 88 24.41 15.55 33.62
C LYS A 88 25.92 15.62 33.95
N ALA A 89 26.80 15.88 32.98
CA ALA A 89 28.24 16.10 33.26
C ALA A 89 29.06 16.58 32.06
N GLY A 90 28.46 16.80 30.90
CA GLY A 90 29.23 17.13 29.70
C GLY A 90 29.54 18.62 29.55
N GLN A 91 30.54 18.90 28.72
CA GLN A 91 30.80 20.25 28.24
C GLN A 91 29.94 20.51 27.01
N ALA A 92 29.20 21.61 27.03
CA ALA A 92 28.47 22.12 25.89
C ALA A 92 29.24 23.30 25.29
N ASP A 93 29.50 23.21 23.99
CA ASP A 93 30.16 24.23 23.19
C ASP A 93 29.25 24.63 22.02
N VAL A 94 29.43 25.85 21.51
CA VAL A 94 28.82 26.26 20.25
C VAL A 94 29.89 26.28 19.19
N ILE A 95 29.78 25.38 18.21
CA ILE A 95 30.72 25.24 17.10
C ILE A 95 29.93 25.54 15.83
N ASP A 96 30.33 26.59 15.09
CA ASP A 96 29.68 27.03 13.85
C ASP A 96 28.16 27.21 13.98
N GLY A 97 27.71 27.79 15.09
CA GLY A 97 26.28 28.01 15.38
C GLY A 97 25.50 26.74 15.74
N THR A 98 26.18 25.59 15.87
CA THR A 98 25.61 24.33 16.35
C THR A 98 25.99 24.14 17.81
N LEU A 99 25.00 23.93 18.67
CA LEU A 99 25.25 23.50 20.04
C LEU A 99 25.67 22.04 20.02
N ALA A 100 26.86 21.73 20.50
CA ALA A 100 27.37 20.38 20.65
C ALA A 100 27.68 20.10 22.12
N TYR A 101 27.30 18.93 22.60
CA TYR A 101 27.53 18.50 23.98
C TYR A 101 27.98 17.04 24.00
N ARG A 102 28.99 16.73 24.82
CA ARG A 102 29.47 15.36 25.06
C ARG A 102 29.61 15.09 26.55
N ALA A 103 29.17 13.92 26.99
CA ALA A 103 29.27 13.50 28.38
C ALA A 103 29.66 12.02 28.51
N ASP A 104 30.53 11.75 29.48
CA ASP A 104 30.71 10.42 30.03
C ASP A 104 29.60 10.15 31.05
N VAL A 105 28.83 9.08 30.82
CA VAL A 105 27.79 8.59 31.72
C VAL A 105 28.39 7.42 32.48
N ALA A 106 29.30 7.73 33.41
CA ALA A 106 30.13 6.76 34.13
C ALA A 106 29.30 5.64 34.79
N ASP A 107 28.17 5.99 35.42
CA ASP A 107 27.25 5.05 36.07
C ASP A 107 26.72 3.96 35.11
N LEU A 108 26.69 4.24 33.81
CA LEU A 108 26.25 3.31 32.77
C LEU A 108 27.41 2.81 31.90
N ALA A 109 28.65 3.24 32.12
CA ALA A 109 29.77 2.98 31.21
C ALA A 109 29.44 3.31 29.73
N LEU A 110 28.81 4.48 29.51
CA LEU A 110 28.45 4.97 28.18
C LEU A 110 29.06 6.35 27.93
N GLN A 111 29.30 6.65 26.66
CA GLN A 111 29.49 8.01 26.17
C GLN A 111 28.25 8.47 25.41
N ALA A 112 27.78 9.67 25.69
CA ALA A 112 26.65 10.27 25.00
C ALA A 112 27.06 11.61 24.39
N ALA A 113 26.62 11.87 23.16
CA ALA A 113 26.74 13.18 22.53
C ALA A 113 25.39 13.63 21.97
N MET A 114 25.15 14.94 22.01
CA MET A 114 23.99 15.59 21.44
C MET A 114 24.43 16.82 20.64
N GLN A 115 23.87 17.00 19.45
CA GLN A 115 24.03 18.21 18.67
C GLN A 115 22.66 18.81 18.35
N CYS A 116 22.51 20.11 18.55
CA CYS A 116 21.31 20.87 18.23
C CYS A 116 21.66 21.99 17.24
N GLN A 117 21.10 21.92 16.04
CA GLN A 117 21.30 22.92 14.99
C GLN A 117 19.96 23.51 14.58
N ALA A 118 19.83 24.83 14.58
CA ALA A 118 18.62 25.51 14.09
C ALA A 118 18.80 26.00 12.66
N ASP A 119 17.73 25.92 11.88
CA ASP A 119 17.60 26.60 10.59
C ASP A 119 16.40 27.58 10.61
N ARG A 120 15.88 27.94 9.44
CA ARG A 120 14.74 28.87 9.34
C ARG A 120 13.48 28.36 10.05
N GLU A 121 13.20 27.05 10.00
CA GLU A 121 11.89 26.49 10.38
C GLU A 121 11.94 25.31 11.37
N ARG A 122 13.13 24.77 11.68
CA ARG A 122 13.30 23.64 12.61
C ARG A 122 14.59 23.67 13.41
N ILE A 123 14.58 22.93 14.51
CA ILE A 123 15.77 22.49 15.23
C ILE A 123 16.01 21.02 14.90
N THR A 124 17.18 20.71 14.33
CA THR A 124 17.66 19.35 14.12
C THR A 124 18.45 18.91 15.34
N VAL A 125 18.06 17.77 15.93
CA VAL A 125 18.75 17.17 17.07
C VAL A 125 19.35 15.84 16.65
N ARG A 126 20.67 15.71 16.75
CA ARG A 126 21.40 14.45 16.56
C ARG A 126 21.89 13.94 17.90
N VAL A 127 21.75 12.64 18.13
CA VAL A 127 22.21 12.01 19.36
C VAL A 127 23.01 10.77 18.99
N SER A 128 24.18 10.61 19.61
CA SER A 128 24.98 9.40 19.54
C SER A 128 25.22 8.84 20.93
N VAL A 129 25.11 7.52 21.08
CA VAL A 129 25.47 6.80 22.29
C VAL A 129 26.47 5.71 21.95
N ARG A 130 27.52 5.57 22.75
CA ARG A 130 28.60 4.61 22.56
C ARG A 130 28.87 3.85 23.85
N ASP A 131 29.00 2.53 23.73
CA ASP A 131 29.42 1.68 24.84
C ASP A 131 30.92 1.79 25.07
N THR A 132 31.31 1.86 26.34
CA THR A 132 32.73 1.87 26.77
C THR A 132 33.14 0.59 27.50
N SER A 133 32.20 -0.33 27.72
CA SER A 133 32.42 -1.56 28.49
C SER A 133 32.83 -2.77 27.65
N GLY A 134 32.59 -2.73 26.34
CA GLY A 134 32.76 -3.85 25.40
C GLY A 134 31.61 -4.87 25.41
N LYS A 135 30.49 -4.59 26.11
CA LYS A 135 29.35 -5.52 26.26
C LYS A 135 28.20 -5.13 25.34
N ASP A 136 27.37 -6.10 24.97
CA ASP A 136 26.11 -5.80 24.30
C ASP A 136 25.17 -5.09 25.28
N ARG A 137 24.57 -3.97 24.86
CA ARG A 137 23.69 -3.12 25.68
C ARG A 137 22.37 -2.89 24.98
N GLY A 138 21.29 -2.75 25.74
CA GLY A 138 19.97 -2.35 25.28
C GLY A 138 19.60 -1.04 25.94
N LEU A 139 19.32 -0.01 25.16
CA LEU A 139 19.15 1.35 25.64
C LEU A 139 17.82 1.94 25.17
N LEU A 140 17.12 2.57 26.11
CA LEU A 140 16.11 3.57 25.80
C LEU A 140 16.75 4.95 25.93
N VAL A 141 16.90 5.66 24.82
CA VAL A 141 17.48 7.01 24.82
C VAL A 141 16.37 8.03 24.62
N ARG A 142 16.15 8.88 25.63
CA ARG A 142 15.04 9.84 25.67
C ARG A 142 15.52 11.27 25.57
N PHE A 143 14.92 12.03 24.67
CA PHE A 143 14.90 13.50 24.71
C PHE A 143 13.53 13.97 25.20
N ALA A 144 13.49 14.89 26.18
CA ALA A 144 12.25 15.38 26.76
C ALA A 144 12.27 16.89 27.03
N LEU A 145 11.12 17.53 26.81
CA LEU A 145 10.85 18.92 27.12
C LEU A 145 9.84 19.00 28.28
N PRO A 146 10.18 19.64 29.41
CA PRO A 146 9.25 19.83 30.51
C PRO A 146 8.27 20.96 30.17
N ILE A 147 7.04 20.59 29.81
CA ILE A 147 5.98 21.52 29.37
C ILE A 147 4.72 21.22 30.19
N ARG A 148 4.10 22.25 30.77
CA ARG A 148 2.80 22.13 31.42
C ARG A 148 1.67 22.16 30.38
N ALA A 149 1.34 21.00 29.83
CA ALA A 149 0.36 20.88 28.74
C ALA A 149 -1.05 20.44 29.18
N HIS A 150 -1.40 20.57 30.46
CA HIS A 150 -2.78 20.32 30.91
C HIS A 150 -3.77 21.22 30.14
N GLY A 151 -4.82 20.63 29.57
CA GLY A 151 -5.80 21.31 28.72
C GLY A 151 -5.37 21.50 27.26
N TRP A 152 -4.12 21.15 26.90
CA TRP A 152 -3.69 21.11 25.51
C TRP A 152 -4.25 19.87 24.81
N ARG A 153 -4.04 19.76 23.50
CA ARG A 153 -4.44 18.63 22.67
C ARG A 153 -3.23 17.80 22.28
N TRP A 154 -3.34 16.49 22.45
CA TRP A 154 -2.53 15.50 21.76
C TRP A 154 -3.24 15.09 20.47
N TRP A 155 -2.55 15.16 19.33
CA TRP A 155 -3.14 14.78 18.04
C TRP A 155 -2.91 13.31 17.73
N ASP A 156 -4.01 12.55 17.55
CA ASP A 156 -3.98 11.12 17.27
C ASP A 156 -3.73 10.83 15.79
N ASP A 157 -4.37 11.61 14.92
CA ASP A 157 -4.22 11.58 13.47
C ASP A 157 -4.58 12.96 12.87
N LEU A 158 -4.91 13.02 11.57
CA LEU A 158 -5.19 14.28 10.85
C LEU A 158 -6.45 14.99 11.35
N GLU A 159 -7.31 14.29 12.11
CA GLU A 159 -8.65 14.76 12.46
C GLU A 159 -8.96 14.57 13.94
N ARG A 160 -8.49 13.47 14.54
CA ARG A 160 -8.76 13.14 15.94
C ARG A 160 -7.68 13.68 16.87
N SER A 161 -8.12 14.16 18.03
CA SER A 161 -7.25 14.60 19.11
C SER A 161 -7.87 14.31 20.48
N ARG A 162 -7.03 14.21 21.50
CA ARG A 162 -7.41 14.05 22.91
C ARG A 162 -6.97 15.27 23.70
N VAL A 163 -7.81 15.73 24.62
CA VAL A 163 -7.40 16.74 25.60
C VAL A 163 -6.50 16.10 26.66
N ILE A 164 -5.39 16.76 26.96
CA ILE A 164 -4.40 16.32 27.94
C ILE A 164 -4.90 16.65 29.34
N GLY A 165 -5.09 15.61 30.15
CA GLY A 165 -5.52 15.66 31.54
C GLY A 165 -4.35 15.84 32.51
N LYS A 166 -4.61 15.60 33.80
CA LYS A 166 -3.63 15.79 34.88
C LYS A 166 -2.66 14.62 35.06
N SER A 167 -3.02 13.44 34.57
CA SER A 167 -2.26 12.19 34.71
C SER A 167 -2.36 11.34 33.44
N GLY A 168 -1.51 10.32 33.33
CA GLY A 168 -1.49 9.37 32.23
C GLY A 168 -0.54 9.75 31.08
N VAL A 169 -0.44 8.83 30.11
CA VAL A 169 0.45 8.95 28.94
C VAL A 169 -0.37 9.08 27.66
N TYR A 170 -0.04 10.10 26.87
CA TYR A 170 -0.60 10.37 25.56
C TYR A 170 0.43 10.01 24.49
N GLU A 171 0.24 8.89 23.81
CA GLU A 171 1.15 8.37 22.79
C GLU A 171 0.34 7.67 21.70
N ASN A 172 0.89 7.63 20.49
CA ASN A 172 0.39 6.82 19.37
C ASN A 172 1.47 5.84 18.92
N SER A 173 1.58 4.70 19.60
CA SER A 173 2.51 3.64 19.23
C SER A 173 1.81 2.29 19.09
N ARG A 174 2.45 1.39 18.34
CA ARG A 174 2.03 -0.01 18.19
C ARG A 174 3.21 -0.90 18.51
N ARG A 175 2.96 -1.96 19.27
CA ARG A 175 3.96 -3.01 19.48
C ARG A 175 4.34 -3.64 18.14
N ILE A 176 5.63 -3.93 17.98
CA ILE A 176 6.15 -4.58 16.77
C ILE A 176 5.61 -6.00 16.69
N ARG A 177 5.28 -6.44 15.48
CA ARG A 177 4.94 -7.84 15.19
C ARG A 177 6.04 -8.43 14.32
N GLU A 178 6.32 -9.71 14.51
CA GLU A 178 7.35 -10.42 13.72
C GLU A 178 7.04 -10.34 12.21
N PHE A 179 5.79 -10.62 11.82
CA PHE A 179 5.34 -10.56 10.42
C PHE A 179 4.04 -9.74 10.27
N ALA A 180 4.12 -8.43 10.50
CA ALA A 180 2.95 -7.55 10.54
C ALA A 180 2.12 -7.51 9.24
N ALA A 181 2.77 -7.70 8.08
CA ALA A 181 2.15 -7.62 6.76
C ALA A 181 1.50 -8.94 6.29
N LEU A 182 1.70 -10.05 7.00
CA LEU A 182 1.19 -11.35 6.59
C LEU A 182 -0.21 -11.63 7.15
N PRO A 183 -1.21 -11.97 6.31
CA PRO A 183 -2.58 -12.21 6.76
C PRO A 183 -2.71 -13.25 7.88
N GLU A 184 -1.96 -14.35 7.80
CA GLU A 184 -1.98 -15.44 8.79
C GLU A 184 -1.35 -15.07 10.14
N TRP A 185 -0.66 -13.92 10.20
CA TRP A 185 -0.07 -13.36 11.41
C TRP A 185 -0.82 -12.13 11.95
N LYS A 186 -1.94 -11.75 11.32
CA LYS A 186 -2.73 -10.58 11.71
C LYS A 186 -3.28 -10.65 13.14
N ASP A 187 -3.62 -11.86 13.61
CA ASP A 187 -4.20 -12.08 14.94
C ASP A 187 -3.18 -12.61 15.96
N LYS A 188 -1.90 -12.72 15.56
CA LYS A 188 -0.84 -13.15 16.46
C LYS A 188 -0.50 -12.03 17.45
N PRO A 189 -0.16 -12.37 18.70
CA PRO A 189 0.24 -11.37 19.68
C PRO A 189 1.46 -10.61 19.18
N ALA A 190 1.57 -9.34 19.58
CA ALA A 190 2.75 -8.57 19.31
C ALA A 190 3.96 -9.12 20.07
N LEU A 191 5.16 -8.79 19.59
CA LEU A 191 6.40 -9.12 20.27
C LEU A 191 6.46 -8.38 21.62
N ASN A 192 6.91 -9.06 22.67
CA ASN A 192 7.10 -8.49 24.00
C ASN A 192 8.43 -7.71 24.11
N MET A 193 8.77 -6.95 23.07
CA MET A 193 10.12 -6.41 22.88
C MET A 193 10.11 -4.90 22.70
N ALA A 194 9.42 -4.39 21.67
CA ALA A 194 9.42 -2.97 21.36
C ALA A 194 8.07 -2.46 20.80
N ALA A 195 7.89 -1.14 20.85
CA ALA A 195 6.79 -0.42 20.22
C ALA A 195 7.30 0.74 19.38
N HIS A 196 6.59 1.02 18.28
CA HIS A 196 6.96 1.97 17.26
C HIS A 196 5.84 3.00 17.06
N ALA A 197 6.19 4.27 16.92
CA ALA A 197 5.24 5.34 16.64
C ALA A 197 4.44 5.06 15.35
N VAL A 198 3.15 5.37 15.34
CA VAL A 198 2.32 5.19 14.14
C VAL A 198 2.64 6.25 13.08
N ASN A 199 2.99 7.46 13.51
CA ASN A 199 3.29 8.60 12.64
C ASN A 199 4.74 9.08 12.82
N PHE A 200 5.31 9.62 11.73
CA PHE A 200 6.63 10.26 11.72
C PHE A 200 6.59 11.72 12.18
N CYS A 201 5.41 12.28 12.44
CA CYS A 201 5.16 13.59 13.06
C CYS A 201 4.24 13.38 14.28
N ASN A 202 4.60 13.92 15.44
CA ASN A 202 3.85 13.77 16.69
C ASN A 202 3.66 15.15 17.34
N VAL A 203 2.41 15.54 17.61
CA VAL A 203 2.05 16.93 17.88
C VAL A 203 1.31 17.10 19.20
N ILE A 204 1.74 18.10 19.97
CA ILE A 204 0.96 18.72 21.05
C ILE A 204 0.57 20.15 20.66
N ALA A 205 -0.65 20.56 20.97
CA ALA A 205 -1.16 21.88 20.60
C ALA A 205 -2.01 22.51 21.71
N GLY A 206 -1.70 23.74 22.08
CA GLY A 206 -2.49 24.57 23.00
C GLY A 206 -2.39 26.03 22.58
N PRO A 207 -1.86 26.93 23.43
CA PRO A 207 -1.51 28.29 23.01
C PRO A 207 -0.50 28.33 21.85
N VAL A 208 0.33 27.30 21.70
CA VAL A 208 1.23 27.09 20.55
C VAL A 208 1.17 25.62 20.14
N GLY A 209 1.61 25.29 18.93
CA GLY A 209 1.80 23.91 18.47
C GLY A 209 3.28 23.54 18.43
N LEU A 210 3.63 22.34 18.90
CA LEU A 210 4.97 21.76 18.79
C LEU A 210 4.91 20.35 18.21
N CYS A 211 5.89 20.02 17.38
CA CYS A 211 6.00 18.73 16.73
C CYS A 211 7.40 18.12 16.92
N PHE A 212 7.43 16.84 17.31
CA PHE A 212 8.59 15.98 17.05
C PHE A 212 8.38 15.23 15.74
N ALA A 213 9.37 15.28 14.86
CA ALA A 213 9.38 14.53 13.61
C ALA A 213 10.68 13.77 13.38
N VAL A 214 10.66 12.74 12.54
CA VAL A 214 11.84 11.92 12.22
C VAL A 214 12.15 11.90 10.73
N PRO A 215 13.42 11.72 10.32
CA PRO A 215 13.79 11.46 8.93
C PRO A 215 13.23 10.13 8.41
N LEU A 216 12.59 10.11 7.24
CA LEU A 216 12.05 8.87 6.63
C LEU A 216 13.11 7.98 5.97
N ASP A 217 14.31 8.49 5.73
CA ASP A 217 15.45 7.75 5.18
C ASP A 217 16.41 7.18 6.23
N GLN A 218 16.07 7.38 7.51
CA GLN A 218 16.79 6.88 8.66
C GLN A 218 15.85 6.06 9.58
N PRO A 219 15.48 4.82 9.19
CA PRO A 219 14.78 3.87 10.03
C PRO A 219 15.40 3.68 11.42
N ARG A 220 14.62 3.87 12.48
CA ARG A 220 14.92 3.47 13.87
C ARG A 220 13.61 3.19 14.60
N ILE A 221 13.66 2.37 15.66
CA ILE A 221 12.51 2.22 16.55
C ILE A 221 12.45 3.42 17.49
N PHE A 222 11.34 4.16 17.44
CA PHE A 222 11.10 5.27 18.36
C PHE A 222 9.63 5.35 18.78
N ARG A 223 9.42 6.08 19.86
CA ARG A 223 8.12 6.50 20.39
C ARG A 223 8.16 7.98 20.71
N ALA A 224 7.05 8.67 20.54
CA ALA A 224 6.91 10.05 21.00
C ALA A 224 5.57 10.20 21.72
N GLY A 225 5.56 10.97 22.79
CA GLY A 225 4.42 11.05 23.68
C GLY A 225 4.48 12.23 24.63
N TYR A 226 3.40 12.41 25.38
CA TYR A 226 3.33 13.32 26.52
C TYR A 226 2.99 12.54 27.79
N ASP A 227 3.84 12.63 28.81
CA ASP A 227 3.62 12.08 30.14
C ASP A 227 3.08 13.19 31.04
N ALA A 228 1.80 13.10 31.42
CA ALA A 228 1.13 14.15 32.19
C ALA A 228 1.55 14.16 33.66
N ASP A 229 1.85 13.00 34.24
CA ASP A 229 2.32 12.86 35.61
C ASP A 229 3.69 13.54 35.79
N ARG A 230 4.57 13.38 34.80
CA ARG A 230 5.90 14.00 34.79
C ARG A 230 5.94 15.36 34.10
N GLN A 231 4.88 15.73 33.38
CA GLN A 231 4.76 16.93 32.54
C GLN A 231 5.86 17.02 31.47
N LEU A 232 6.09 15.92 30.74
CA LEU A 232 7.15 15.80 29.75
C LEU A 232 6.58 15.51 28.36
N PHE A 233 6.88 16.36 27.38
CA PHE A 233 6.74 16.04 25.97
C PHE A 233 8.05 15.40 25.49
N TYR A 234 8.01 14.17 25.01
CA TYR A 234 9.22 13.37 24.80
C TYR A 234 9.25 12.62 23.46
N ILE A 235 10.47 12.25 23.07
CA ILE A 235 10.78 11.25 22.07
C ILE A 235 11.81 10.26 22.67
N VAL A 236 11.60 8.96 22.47
CA VAL A 236 12.42 7.86 22.99
C VAL A 236 12.81 6.94 21.83
N TYR A 237 14.09 6.63 21.70
CA TYR A 237 14.62 5.65 20.77
C TYR A 237 14.97 4.36 21.50
N ASP A 238 14.66 3.22 20.87
CA ASP A 238 15.01 1.88 21.36
C ASP A 238 16.13 1.32 20.48
N VAL A 239 17.32 1.19 21.07
CA VAL A 239 18.54 0.80 20.37
C VAL A 239 19.30 -0.25 21.18
N ALA A 240 20.05 -1.09 20.48
CA ALA A 240 21.07 -1.93 21.08
C ALA A 240 22.45 -1.55 20.56
N LEU A 241 23.44 -1.65 21.44
CA LEU A 241 24.85 -1.47 21.13
C LEU A 241 25.49 -2.85 21.08
N ALA A 242 26.16 -3.16 19.98
CA ALA A 242 26.84 -4.43 19.77
C ALA A 242 28.17 -4.18 19.05
N LYS A 243 29.20 -4.97 19.35
CA LYS A 243 30.55 -4.76 18.79
C LYS A 243 30.64 -5.01 17.27
N GLU A 244 29.68 -5.73 16.70
CA GLU A 244 29.63 -6.07 15.27
C GLU A 244 28.98 -4.99 14.39
N THR A 245 28.35 -3.97 14.99
CA THR A 245 27.80 -2.86 14.21
C THR A 245 28.92 -2.02 13.61
N ASP A 246 28.62 -1.24 12.58
CA ASP A 246 29.53 -0.23 12.05
C ASP A 246 28.91 1.17 12.23
N PRO A 247 29.49 2.06 13.06
CA PRO A 247 30.65 1.84 13.92
C PRO A 247 30.37 0.88 15.11
N PRO A 248 31.40 0.18 15.64
CA PRO A 248 31.23 -0.77 16.75
C PRO A 248 30.66 -0.13 18.01
N GLY A 249 29.67 -0.81 18.62
CA GLY A 249 29.12 -0.45 19.94
C GLY A 249 28.49 0.94 20.00
N THR A 250 28.05 1.47 18.85
CA THR A 250 27.56 2.85 18.70
C THR A 250 26.18 2.86 18.06
N ALA A 251 25.31 3.76 18.51
CA ALA A 251 24.03 4.05 17.87
C ALA A 251 23.86 5.56 17.67
N GLU A 252 23.42 5.97 16.48
CA GLU A 252 23.12 7.36 16.14
C GLU A 252 21.70 7.50 15.57
N PHE A 253 21.02 8.56 15.97
CA PHE A 253 19.72 8.93 15.44
C PHE A 253 19.52 10.45 15.41
N THR A 254 18.65 10.87 14.49
CA THR A 254 18.28 12.28 14.29
C THR A 254 16.77 12.45 14.43
N PHE A 255 16.34 13.55 15.04
CA PHE A 255 14.94 14.00 15.00
C PHE A 255 14.87 15.52 14.86
N TYR A 256 13.67 16.00 14.57
CA TYR A 256 13.38 17.42 14.35
C TYR A 256 12.37 17.90 15.38
N LEU A 257 12.58 19.12 15.87
CA LEU A 257 11.63 19.88 16.67
C LEU A 257 11.25 21.14 15.91
N TYR A 258 9.95 21.35 15.69
CA TYR A 258 9.46 22.58 15.07
C TYR A 258 8.05 22.94 15.55
N ARG A 259 7.69 24.22 15.37
CA ARG A 259 6.34 24.72 15.67
C ARG A 259 5.34 24.35 14.56
N CYS A 260 4.07 24.28 14.93
CA CYS A 260 2.96 24.18 13.98
C CYS A 260 1.80 25.08 14.42
N ASP A 261 0.87 25.34 13.51
CA ASP A 261 -0.35 26.08 13.82
C ASP A 261 -1.23 25.23 14.75
N PRO A 262 -1.53 25.67 15.99
CA PRO A 262 -2.36 24.91 16.92
C PRO A 262 -3.79 24.68 16.42
N ALA A 263 -4.32 25.51 15.52
CA ALA A 263 -5.65 25.35 14.96
C ALA A 263 -5.75 24.19 13.96
N TRP A 264 -4.63 23.82 13.32
CA TRP A 264 -4.55 22.76 12.32
C TRP A 264 -3.71 21.54 12.78
N GLY A 265 -2.96 21.66 13.88
CA GLY A 265 -2.29 20.55 14.54
C GLY A 265 -1.42 19.71 13.61
N LEU A 266 -1.71 18.40 13.55
CA LEU A 266 -0.94 17.46 12.72
C LEU A 266 -0.97 17.81 11.22
N ARG A 267 -2.07 18.40 10.71
CA ARG A 267 -2.14 18.87 9.31
C ARG A 267 -1.12 19.98 9.04
N SER A 268 -0.97 20.93 9.96
CA SER A 268 0.07 21.98 9.84
C SER A 268 1.48 21.42 10.00
N ALA A 269 1.67 20.45 10.91
CA ALA A 269 2.97 19.81 11.08
C ALA A 269 3.41 19.01 9.84
N LEU A 270 2.46 18.38 9.14
CA LEU A 270 2.73 17.67 7.88
C LEU A 270 2.96 18.61 6.70
N ASP A 271 2.20 19.71 6.57
CA ASP A 271 2.48 20.74 5.57
C ASP A 271 3.93 21.19 5.62
N ARG A 272 4.40 21.54 6.83
CA ARG A 272 5.80 21.91 7.06
C ARG A 272 6.74 20.75 6.73
N TYR A 273 6.44 19.53 7.16
CA TYR A 273 7.28 18.37 6.85
C TYR A 273 7.45 18.16 5.34
N TYR A 274 6.38 18.30 4.55
CA TYR A 274 6.45 18.16 3.10
C TYR A 274 7.28 19.25 2.43
N ARG A 275 7.30 20.47 2.98
CA ARG A 275 8.17 21.57 2.50
C ARG A 275 9.64 21.35 2.87
N LEU A 276 9.90 20.80 4.05
CA LEU A 276 11.25 20.51 4.54
C LEU A 276 11.88 19.28 3.87
N PHE A 277 11.08 18.30 3.45
CA PHE A 277 11.55 17.04 2.88
C PHE A 277 10.79 16.63 1.60
N PRO A 278 10.76 17.50 0.57
CA PRO A 278 9.99 17.22 -0.65
C PRO A 278 10.45 15.93 -1.36
N GLN A 279 11.73 15.55 -1.21
CA GLN A 279 12.32 14.37 -1.84
C GLN A 279 11.68 13.04 -1.42
N PHE A 280 11.03 12.96 -0.25
CA PHE A 280 10.35 11.73 0.18
C PHE A 280 8.98 11.54 -0.50
N PHE A 281 8.43 12.60 -1.07
CA PHE A 281 7.06 12.64 -1.61
C PHE A 281 7.04 12.90 -3.12
N THR A 282 8.19 12.76 -3.78
CA THR A 282 8.28 12.91 -5.24
C THR A 282 7.39 11.88 -5.93
N LYS A 283 6.56 12.38 -6.85
CA LYS A 283 5.63 11.57 -7.64
C LYS A 283 6.29 11.25 -8.98
N HIS A 284 6.70 9.99 -9.17
CA HIS A 284 7.30 9.53 -10.42
C HIS A 284 6.27 9.03 -11.44
N VAL A 285 5.07 8.69 -11.00
CA VAL A 285 3.95 8.29 -11.87
C VAL A 285 3.33 9.49 -12.59
N ARG A 286 3.11 9.36 -13.89
CA ARG A 286 2.45 10.40 -14.73
C ARG A 286 0.98 10.11 -14.96
N ARG A 287 0.61 8.83 -15.01
CA ARG A 287 -0.78 8.37 -15.13
C ARG A 287 -1.20 7.70 -13.85
N GLU A 288 -2.40 8.03 -13.40
CA GLU A 288 -2.99 7.48 -12.18
C GLU A 288 -4.37 6.92 -12.46
N GLY A 289 -4.75 5.92 -11.70
CA GLY A 289 -5.93 5.14 -11.99
C GLY A 289 -5.98 3.87 -11.15
N MET A 290 -6.92 3.02 -11.54
CA MET A 290 -7.21 1.77 -10.87
C MET A 290 -6.08 0.75 -11.05
N TRP A 291 -5.95 -0.14 -10.07
CA TRP A 291 -5.07 -1.29 -10.09
C TRP A 291 -5.79 -2.54 -10.60
N MET A 292 -5.21 -3.22 -11.59
CA MET A 292 -5.62 -4.53 -12.08
C MET A 292 -4.74 -5.64 -11.49
N ALA A 293 -5.37 -6.59 -10.80
CA ALA A 293 -4.77 -7.82 -10.33
C ALA A 293 -5.22 -9.01 -11.19
N PHE A 294 -4.25 -9.80 -11.69
CA PHE A 294 -4.40 -11.13 -12.31
C PHE A 294 -5.18 -11.27 -13.63
N SER A 295 -6.13 -10.40 -13.96
CA SER A 295 -6.91 -10.50 -15.21
C SER A 295 -6.24 -9.73 -16.34
N LYS A 296 -6.41 -10.23 -17.56
CA LYS A 296 -5.89 -9.59 -18.78
C LYS A 296 -6.82 -8.47 -19.23
N LEU A 297 -6.28 -7.29 -19.52
CA LEU A 297 -7.07 -6.16 -20.01
C LEU A 297 -7.67 -6.43 -21.39
N SER A 298 -7.02 -7.26 -22.20
CA SER A 298 -7.49 -7.69 -23.52
C SER A 298 -8.72 -8.62 -23.46
N GLU A 299 -9.09 -9.11 -22.27
CA GLU A 299 -10.29 -9.93 -22.06
C GLU A 299 -11.48 -9.10 -21.58
N ILE A 300 -11.30 -7.82 -21.27
CA ILE A 300 -12.35 -6.92 -20.78
C ILE A 300 -12.80 -6.01 -21.92
N ASP A 301 -14.10 -5.75 -22.01
CA ASP A 301 -14.65 -4.86 -23.03
C ASP A 301 -14.60 -3.40 -22.64
N ASN A 302 -14.26 -2.54 -23.61
CA ASN A 302 -14.10 -1.11 -23.39
C ASN A 302 -13.27 -0.80 -22.14
N VAL A 303 -12.15 -1.53 -22.00
CA VAL A 303 -11.41 -1.64 -20.73
C VAL A 303 -10.83 -0.32 -20.23
N ASN A 304 -10.52 0.61 -21.13
CA ASN A 304 -9.97 1.91 -20.76
C ASN A 304 -10.96 2.82 -20.03
N GLU A 305 -12.27 2.56 -20.11
CA GLU A 305 -13.29 3.29 -19.35
C GLU A 305 -13.18 3.06 -17.84
N PHE A 306 -12.61 1.92 -17.43
CA PHE A 306 -12.35 1.61 -16.02
C PHE A 306 -11.13 2.35 -15.45
N ARG A 307 -10.39 3.09 -16.30
CA ARG A 307 -9.26 3.95 -15.92
C ARG A 307 -8.14 3.18 -15.19
N PHE A 308 -7.80 1.98 -15.64
CA PHE A 308 -6.62 1.30 -15.14
C PHE A 308 -5.36 2.15 -15.38
N ALA A 309 -4.45 2.13 -14.40
CA ALA A 309 -3.12 2.71 -14.53
C ALA A 309 -2.02 1.71 -14.19
N PHE A 310 -2.32 0.65 -13.43
CA PHE A 310 -1.32 -0.32 -12.99
C PHE A 310 -1.79 -1.75 -13.24
N GLN A 311 -0.98 -2.55 -13.92
CA GLN A 311 -1.19 -3.96 -14.19
C GLN A 311 -0.17 -4.81 -13.42
N GLU A 312 -0.65 -5.61 -12.48
CA GLU A 312 0.17 -6.55 -11.74
C GLU A 312 0.49 -7.82 -12.55
N GLY A 313 1.72 -8.31 -12.39
CA GLY A 313 2.23 -9.52 -13.04
C GLY A 313 2.65 -9.32 -14.51
N ALA A 314 2.22 -8.22 -15.13
CA ALA A 314 2.54 -7.85 -16.51
C ALA A 314 2.24 -8.98 -17.52
N PRO A 315 1.00 -9.49 -17.61
CA PRO A 315 0.67 -10.63 -18.46
C PRO A 315 0.80 -10.32 -19.96
N GLU A 316 0.45 -9.09 -20.38
CA GLU A 316 0.42 -8.63 -21.78
C GLU A 316 0.93 -7.18 -21.94
N PRO A 317 2.22 -6.91 -21.63
CA PRO A 317 2.76 -5.54 -21.61
C PRO A 317 2.55 -4.77 -22.91
N GLY A 318 2.68 -5.41 -24.08
CA GLY A 318 2.44 -4.74 -25.35
C GLY A 318 0.98 -4.28 -25.56
N TYR A 319 0.01 -4.96 -24.94
CA TYR A 319 -1.40 -4.49 -24.93
C TYR A 319 -1.59 -3.37 -23.91
N ASP A 320 -0.98 -3.51 -22.73
CA ASP A 320 -0.99 -2.51 -21.66
C ASP A 320 -0.37 -1.17 -22.13
N ASP A 321 0.71 -1.22 -22.90
CA ASP A 321 1.41 -0.08 -23.52
C ASP A 321 0.48 0.73 -24.43
N ARG A 322 -0.35 0.06 -25.24
CA ARG A 322 -1.34 0.73 -26.11
C ARG A 322 -2.41 1.46 -25.32
N LEU A 323 -2.74 0.95 -24.12
CA LEU A 323 -3.64 1.62 -23.16
C LEU A 323 -2.91 2.72 -22.37
N GLY A 324 -1.59 2.64 -22.28
CA GLY A 324 -0.72 3.43 -21.41
C GLY A 324 -0.97 3.10 -19.94
N VAL A 325 -1.09 1.81 -19.64
CA VAL A 325 -1.14 1.20 -18.31
C VAL A 325 0.25 0.70 -17.95
N TYR A 326 0.73 1.01 -16.75
CA TYR A 326 2.05 0.56 -16.30
C TYR A 326 2.05 -0.95 -16.01
N SER A 327 2.92 -1.70 -16.68
CA SER A 327 3.08 -3.14 -16.44
C SER A 327 4.16 -3.42 -15.39
N LEU A 328 3.78 -4.01 -14.26
CA LEU A 328 4.66 -4.23 -13.11
C LEU A 328 4.77 -5.72 -12.80
N THR A 329 5.99 -6.24 -12.68
CA THR A 329 6.23 -7.65 -12.32
C THR A 329 6.68 -7.81 -10.89
N TYR A 330 6.38 -8.97 -10.29
CA TYR A 330 6.82 -9.32 -8.95
C TYR A 330 8.34 -9.35 -8.87
N PHE A 331 8.90 -8.62 -7.92
CA PHE A 331 10.33 -8.66 -7.65
C PHE A 331 10.65 -9.33 -6.33
N THR A 332 9.88 -9.05 -5.28
CA THR A 332 9.96 -9.78 -4.01
C THR A 332 8.56 -10.10 -3.51
N HIS A 333 8.49 -11.08 -2.62
CA HIS A 333 7.31 -11.44 -1.84
C HIS A 333 7.65 -11.24 -0.36
N ALA A 334 6.64 -11.12 0.50
CA ALA A 334 6.80 -11.03 1.96
C ALA A 334 7.59 -12.17 2.64
N GLY A 335 8.07 -13.19 1.92
CA GLY A 335 9.00 -14.22 2.38
C GLY A 335 9.09 -15.40 1.39
N MET A 336 9.77 -16.48 1.76
CA MET A 336 9.90 -17.69 0.95
C MET A 336 8.98 -18.81 1.47
N PHE A 337 7.88 -19.06 0.76
CA PHE A 337 6.97 -20.15 1.08
C PHE A 337 7.41 -21.46 0.42
N ALA A 338 7.39 -22.55 1.20
CA ALA A 338 7.75 -23.88 0.72
C ALA A 338 6.73 -24.94 1.16
N ASN A 339 6.50 -25.90 0.27
CA ASN A 339 5.74 -27.12 0.59
C ASN A 339 6.71 -28.23 0.97
N ILE A 340 6.39 -28.92 2.06
CA ILE A 340 7.12 -30.10 2.52
C ILE A 340 6.60 -31.30 1.74
N ALA A 341 7.49 -32.01 1.04
CA ALA A 341 7.13 -33.15 0.20
C ALA A 341 6.50 -34.28 1.04
N GLY A 342 5.37 -34.81 0.56
CA GLY A 342 4.64 -35.91 1.22
C GLY A 342 4.07 -35.56 2.60
N TYR A 343 3.93 -34.29 2.95
CA TYR A 343 3.30 -33.85 4.19
C TYR A 343 1.87 -33.39 3.93
N ASN A 344 0.91 -33.99 4.62
CA ASN A 344 -0.47 -33.54 4.68
C ASN A 344 -0.71 -32.72 5.98
N PRO A 345 -0.87 -31.39 5.90
CA PRO A 345 -1.08 -30.55 7.08
C PRO A 345 -2.39 -30.81 7.84
N GLU A 346 -3.30 -31.62 7.30
CA GLU A 346 -4.57 -31.97 7.94
C GLU A 346 -4.50 -33.20 8.84
N THR A 347 -3.70 -34.19 8.44
CA THR A 347 -3.68 -35.53 9.07
C THR A 347 -2.35 -35.84 9.74
N ASP A 348 -1.26 -35.26 9.24
CA ASP A 348 0.07 -35.65 9.68
C ASP A 348 0.54 -34.76 10.85
N PRO A 349 1.34 -35.31 11.78
CA PRO A 349 1.97 -34.51 12.82
C PRO A 349 2.93 -33.47 12.22
N GLU A 350 3.23 -32.40 12.99
CA GLU A 350 4.12 -31.34 12.52
C GLU A 350 5.51 -31.90 12.13
N PRO A 351 6.02 -31.62 10.92
CA PRO A 351 7.31 -32.14 10.49
C PRO A 351 8.47 -31.62 11.34
N SER A 352 9.53 -32.42 11.47
CA SER A 352 10.74 -31.99 12.19
C SER A 352 11.37 -30.75 11.56
N TYR A 353 12.09 -29.98 12.39
CA TYR A 353 12.80 -28.77 11.95
C TYR A 353 13.67 -29.02 10.71
N ASP A 354 14.41 -30.13 10.66
CA ASP A 354 15.27 -30.45 9.52
C ASP A 354 14.49 -30.68 8.22
N ARG A 355 13.31 -31.31 8.30
CA ARG A 355 12.43 -31.47 7.13
C ARG A 355 11.88 -30.13 6.66
N GLN A 356 11.50 -29.25 7.60
CA GLN A 356 11.04 -27.90 7.29
C GLN A 356 12.16 -27.08 6.61
N LEU A 357 13.36 -27.10 7.18
CA LEU A 357 14.54 -26.41 6.68
C LEU A 357 14.96 -26.91 5.29
N ALA A 358 14.96 -28.23 5.08
CA ALA A 358 15.26 -28.83 3.79
C ALA A 358 14.29 -28.37 2.69
N ALA A 359 12.99 -28.25 3.01
CA ALA A 359 11.99 -27.75 2.06
C ALA A 359 12.25 -26.29 1.66
N VAL A 360 12.65 -25.44 2.62
CA VAL A 360 13.00 -24.04 2.35
C VAL A 360 14.28 -23.94 1.49
N ARG A 361 15.34 -24.68 1.84
CA ARG A 361 16.59 -24.72 1.07
C ARG A 361 16.33 -25.16 -0.37
N GLU A 362 15.54 -26.21 -0.56
CA GLU A 362 15.19 -26.70 -1.90
C GLU A 362 14.36 -25.67 -2.68
N LYS A 363 13.44 -24.97 -2.01
CA LYS A 363 12.66 -23.90 -2.64
C LYS A 363 13.56 -22.75 -3.10
N PHE A 364 14.53 -22.34 -2.28
CA PHE A 364 15.53 -21.33 -2.66
C PHE A 364 16.37 -21.80 -3.84
N ARG A 365 16.87 -23.04 -3.82
CA ARG A 365 17.64 -23.62 -4.92
C ARG A 365 16.84 -23.64 -6.22
N LYS A 366 15.57 -24.04 -6.19
CA LYS A 366 14.68 -24.00 -7.37
C LYS A 366 14.41 -22.58 -7.88
N THR A 367 14.26 -21.62 -6.98
CA THR A 367 13.91 -20.24 -7.33
C THR A 367 15.10 -19.44 -7.85
N THR A 368 16.29 -19.72 -7.32
CA THR A 368 17.50 -18.92 -7.58
C THR A 368 18.57 -19.66 -8.38
N GLY A 369 18.48 -20.98 -8.51
CA GLY A 369 19.54 -21.83 -9.05
C GLY A 369 20.72 -22.02 -8.08
N ARG A 370 20.66 -21.49 -6.85
CA ARG A 370 21.77 -21.47 -5.89
C ARG A 370 21.36 -22.08 -4.55
N ALA A 371 22.08 -23.12 -4.11
CA ALA A 371 21.76 -23.84 -2.87
C ALA A 371 22.28 -23.11 -1.61
N ASP A 372 23.32 -22.30 -1.75
CA ASP A 372 24.03 -21.62 -0.66
C ASP A 372 23.33 -20.34 -0.16
N LEU A 373 22.46 -19.75 -0.98
CA LEU A 373 21.91 -18.42 -0.69
C LEU A 373 21.08 -18.38 0.59
N PHE A 374 20.25 -19.39 0.85
CA PHE A 374 19.42 -19.37 2.05
C PHE A 374 20.27 -19.44 3.33
N ASP A 375 21.31 -20.26 3.34
CA ASP A 375 22.22 -20.34 4.48
C ASP A 375 23.02 -19.04 4.67
N ALA A 376 23.23 -18.27 3.60
CA ALA A 376 23.88 -16.96 3.66
C ALA A 376 22.95 -15.82 4.12
N CYS A 377 21.65 -15.87 3.81
CA CYS A 377 20.73 -14.73 4.03
C CYS A 377 19.60 -15.00 5.03
N GLY A 378 19.34 -16.25 5.40
CA GLY A 378 18.27 -16.61 6.33
C GLY A 378 18.47 -15.97 7.71
N LEU A 379 17.35 -15.61 8.35
CA LEU A 379 17.38 -15.00 9.69
C LEU A 379 17.63 -16.06 10.75
N HIS A 380 18.29 -15.70 11.86
CA HIS A 380 18.40 -16.58 13.03
C HIS A 380 17.31 -16.29 14.07
N ASP A 381 16.73 -17.35 14.64
CA ASP A 381 15.90 -17.30 15.84
C ASP A 381 16.75 -17.04 17.10
N ALA A 382 16.10 -16.82 18.24
CA ALA A 382 16.80 -16.52 19.50
C ALA A 382 17.73 -17.64 20.02
N ARG A 383 17.58 -18.86 19.46
CA ARG A 383 18.42 -20.04 19.74
C ARG A 383 19.58 -20.16 18.73
N GLY A 384 19.69 -19.25 17.76
CA GLY A 384 20.75 -19.25 16.75
C GLY A 384 20.50 -20.18 15.56
N ARG A 385 19.27 -20.70 15.39
CA ARG A 385 18.93 -21.56 14.24
C ARG A 385 18.29 -20.74 13.12
N LEU A 386 18.41 -21.19 11.88
CA LEU A 386 17.68 -20.58 10.75
C LEU A 386 16.16 -20.59 11.02
N ALA A 387 15.54 -19.41 10.95
CA ALA A 387 14.15 -19.21 11.27
C ALA A 387 13.24 -19.74 10.16
N VAL A 388 12.52 -20.81 10.47
CA VAL A 388 11.46 -21.39 9.64
C VAL A 388 10.20 -21.48 10.49
N LYS A 389 9.07 -21.01 9.94
CA LYS A 389 7.80 -20.92 10.65
C LYS A 389 6.73 -21.66 9.86
N ARG A 390 5.76 -22.24 10.56
CA ARG A 390 4.56 -22.79 9.94
C ARG A 390 3.83 -21.70 9.15
N ALA A 391 3.36 -22.04 7.96
CA ALA A 391 2.52 -21.21 7.12
C ALA A 391 1.30 -22.01 6.65
N SER A 392 0.26 -21.29 6.22
CA SER A 392 -1.00 -21.91 5.79
C SER A 392 -1.68 -21.17 4.63
N VAL A 393 -0.95 -20.27 3.94
CA VAL A 393 -1.52 -19.49 2.82
C VAL A 393 -0.88 -19.92 1.50
N TYR A 394 0.44 -19.77 1.37
CA TYR A 394 1.15 -20.06 0.11
C TYR A 394 2.11 -21.25 0.21
N GLY A 395 2.22 -21.87 1.38
CA GLY A 395 3.00 -23.08 1.59
C GLY A 395 2.83 -23.63 3.00
N HIS A 396 3.42 -24.79 3.27
CA HIS A 396 3.42 -25.44 4.59
C HIS A 396 4.32 -24.70 5.59
N VAL A 397 5.41 -24.10 5.09
CA VAL A 397 6.35 -23.31 5.89
C VAL A 397 6.74 -22.03 5.16
N LEU A 398 7.22 -21.08 5.94
CA LEU A 398 7.71 -19.78 5.52
C LEU A 398 9.07 -19.51 6.17
N ALA A 399 10.01 -19.02 5.37
CA ALA A 399 11.24 -18.44 5.88
C ALA A 399 11.38 -16.98 5.45
N GLN A 400 11.86 -16.14 6.37
CA GLN A 400 12.33 -14.80 6.07
C GLN A 400 13.83 -14.81 5.80
N TYR A 401 14.29 -13.75 5.15
CA TYR A 401 15.67 -13.56 4.76
C TYR A 401 16.03 -12.08 4.81
N ASN A 402 17.31 -11.80 4.96
CA ASN A 402 17.84 -10.45 4.97
C ASN A 402 18.21 -10.03 3.54
N LEU A 403 17.61 -8.92 3.09
CA LEU A 403 17.81 -8.33 1.76
C LEU A 403 18.78 -7.15 1.76
N ALA A 404 19.50 -6.89 2.86
CA ALA A 404 20.50 -5.82 2.91
C ALA A 404 21.32 -5.80 1.59
N PRO A 405 21.44 -4.65 0.90
CA PRO A 405 21.98 -4.59 -0.46
C PRO A 405 23.36 -5.23 -0.62
N ASP A 406 24.15 -5.23 0.45
CA ASP A 406 25.53 -5.73 0.48
C ASP A 406 25.66 -7.20 0.89
N LEU A 407 24.56 -7.85 1.32
CA LEU A 407 24.53 -9.30 1.54
C LEU A 407 24.41 -10.06 0.20
N PRO A 408 24.90 -11.32 0.12
CA PRO A 408 24.92 -12.09 -1.13
C PRO A 408 23.57 -12.18 -1.85
N TYR A 409 22.46 -12.33 -1.11
CA TYR A 409 21.14 -12.42 -1.73
C TYR A 409 20.60 -11.07 -2.21
N GLY A 410 20.86 -9.98 -1.47
CA GLY A 410 20.54 -8.61 -1.91
C GLY A 410 21.27 -8.27 -3.21
N GLN A 411 22.58 -8.55 -3.27
CA GLN A 411 23.40 -8.37 -4.48
C GLN A 411 22.88 -9.21 -5.65
N TYR A 412 22.56 -10.49 -5.42
CA TYR A 412 21.99 -11.37 -6.43
C TYR A 412 20.69 -10.79 -7.02
N MET A 413 19.74 -10.39 -6.18
CA MET A 413 18.46 -9.81 -6.63
C MET A 413 18.68 -8.51 -7.42
N LEU A 414 19.51 -7.60 -6.91
CA LEU A 414 19.82 -6.33 -7.58
C LEU A 414 20.55 -6.53 -8.92
N SER A 415 21.38 -7.56 -9.06
CA SER A 415 22.07 -7.89 -10.31
C SER A 415 21.12 -8.41 -11.40
N ARG A 416 19.99 -9.00 -11.01
CA ARG A 416 19.02 -9.58 -11.93
C ARG A 416 18.13 -8.57 -12.63
N ILE A 417 18.06 -7.34 -12.13
CA ILE A 417 17.15 -6.30 -12.63
C ILE A 417 17.20 -6.21 -14.17
N PRO A 418 18.35 -6.02 -14.85
CA PRO A 418 18.38 -5.90 -16.31
C PRO A 418 17.86 -7.14 -17.05
N SER A 419 18.23 -8.33 -16.57
CA SER A 419 17.80 -9.60 -17.19
C SER A 419 16.28 -9.84 -17.10
N VAL A 420 15.63 -9.32 -16.06
CA VAL A 420 14.16 -9.41 -15.92
C VAL A 420 13.48 -8.54 -16.98
N PHE A 421 13.91 -7.29 -17.13
CA PHE A 421 13.38 -6.39 -18.17
C PHE A 421 13.62 -6.98 -19.57
N GLN A 422 14.82 -7.47 -19.86
CA GLN A 422 15.15 -8.11 -21.13
C GLN A 422 14.25 -9.33 -21.40
N SER A 423 14.09 -10.23 -20.42
CA SER A 423 13.27 -11.43 -20.59
C SER A 423 11.80 -11.11 -20.89
N TYR A 424 11.24 -10.05 -20.32
CA TYR A 424 9.85 -9.65 -20.60
C TYR A 424 9.71 -9.07 -22.00
N ARG A 425 10.65 -8.21 -22.42
CA ARG A 425 10.70 -7.68 -23.79
C ARG A 425 10.70 -8.81 -24.82
N GLU A 426 11.61 -9.77 -24.65
CA GLU A 426 11.79 -10.89 -25.59
C GLU A 426 10.60 -11.86 -25.62
N ARG A 427 10.01 -12.16 -24.45
CA ARG A 427 8.94 -13.19 -24.34
C ARG A 427 7.52 -12.66 -24.48
N ARG A 428 7.30 -11.36 -24.23
CA ARG A 428 5.96 -10.77 -24.11
C ARG A 428 5.72 -9.58 -25.04
N GLY A 429 6.73 -9.12 -25.78
CA GLY A 429 6.56 -8.13 -26.86
C GLY A 429 6.19 -6.71 -26.40
N GLY A 430 6.51 -6.34 -25.16
CA GLY A 430 6.32 -4.99 -24.62
C GLY A 430 7.29 -4.68 -23.49
N GLU A 431 7.30 -3.44 -23.01
CA GLU A 431 8.23 -3.00 -21.98
C GLU A 431 7.64 -3.19 -20.57
N LEU A 432 8.44 -3.68 -19.63
CA LEU A 432 8.08 -3.58 -18.22
C LEU A 432 8.31 -2.15 -17.72
N ASP A 433 7.43 -1.64 -16.87
CA ASP A 433 7.52 -0.29 -16.30
C ASP A 433 8.12 -0.23 -14.91
N GLY A 434 8.31 -1.38 -14.27
CA GLY A 434 8.80 -1.41 -12.90
C GLY A 434 8.56 -2.71 -12.17
N PHE A 435 8.74 -2.63 -10.85
CA PHE A 435 8.59 -3.75 -9.95
C PHE A 435 7.47 -3.57 -8.95
N TYR A 436 6.83 -4.69 -8.67
CA TYR A 436 5.79 -4.85 -7.68
C TYR A 436 6.31 -5.71 -6.51
N TYR A 437 6.07 -5.24 -5.30
CA TYR A 437 6.35 -5.94 -4.05
C TYR A 437 5.04 -6.46 -3.46
N ASP A 438 4.89 -7.79 -3.38
CA ASP A 438 3.76 -8.40 -2.67
C ASP A 438 4.10 -8.54 -1.18
N GLY A 439 4.15 -7.38 -0.53
CA GLY A 439 4.81 -7.17 0.75
C GLY A 439 6.34 -7.24 0.66
N ILE A 440 6.99 -7.02 1.80
CA ILE A 440 8.44 -7.04 1.92
C ILE A 440 8.85 -7.95 3.08
N THR A 441 10.06 -8.48 3.04
CA THR A 441 10.55 -9.35 4.11
C THR A 441 10.63 -8.61 5.45
N THR A 442 10.18 -9.26 6.50
CA THR A 442 10.15 -8.72 7.88
C THR A 442 10.77 -9.73 8.83
N GLY A 443 10.54 -9.62 10.14
CA GLY A 443 11.04 -10.55 11.14
C GLY A 443 12.10 -9.99 12.08
N VAL A 444 12.44 -10.82 13.05
CA VAL A 444 13.49 -10.61 14.03
C VAL A 444 14.70 -11.43 13.62
N ASN A 445 15.88 -10.82 13.59
CA ASN A 445 17.10 -11.50 13.19
C ASN A 445 18.21 -11.39 14.26
N TYR A 446 18.51 -12.51 14.91
CA TYR A 446 19.60 -12.62 15.90
C TYR A 446 20.96 -12.97 15.28
N ARG A 447 21.04 -13.03 13.94
CA ARG A 447 22.27 -13.42 13.24
C ARG A 447 23.30 -12.30 13.29
N ARG A 448 24.30 -12.48 14.15
CA ARG A 448 25.35 -11.50 14.48
C ARG A 448 26.16 -11.09 13.26
N GLU A 449 26.43 -12.03 12.35
CA GLU A 449 27.19 -11.77 11.13
C GLU A 449 26.50 -10.72 10.24
N HIS A 450 25.17 -10.60 10.32
CA HIS A 450 24.42 -9.61 9.57
C HIS A 450 24.53 -8.18 10.15
N PHE A 451 25.01 -8.00 11.38
CA PHE A 451 24.99 -6.68 12.05
C PHE A 451 25.94 -5.69 11.36
N SER A 452 27.06 -6.18 10.82
CA SER A 452 28.02 -5.37 10.06
C SER A 452 27.48 -4.87 8.71
N TYR A 453 26.38 -5.46 8.23
CA TYR A 453 25.72 -5.06 6.97
C TYR A 453 24.50 -4.15 7.22
N ALA A 454 24.12 -3.92 8.48
CA ALA A 454 22.98 -3.09 8.82
C ALA A 454 23.40 -1.62 8.91
N ASN A 455 22.74 -0.74 8.15
CA ASN A 455 23.00 0.70 8.22
C ASN A 455 22.35 1.36 9.44
N PHE A 456 21.52 0.62 10.18
CA PHE A 456 20.70 1.12 11.27
C PHE A 456 20.89 0.28 12.52
N PRO A 457 20.88 0.90 13.72
CA PRO A 457 21.22 0.20 14.95
C PRO A 457 20.24 -0.95 15.24
N PRO A 458 20.71 -2.06 15.82
CA PRO A 458 19.85 -3.13 16.31
C PRO A 458 18.95 -2.62 17.45
N THR A 459 18.01 -3.45 17.87
CA THR A 459 17.12 -3.22 19.02
C THR A 459 17.37 -4.31 20.07
N TRP A 460 16.98 -4.07 21.31
CA TRP A 460 17.16 -5.02 22.40
C TRP A 460 15.95 -5.93 22.58
N ASP A 461 16.19 -7.23 22.77
CA ASP A 461 15.17 -8.14 23.27
C ASP A 461 15.22 -8.22 24.82
N PRO A 462 14.23 -7.66 25.55
CA PRO A 462 14.18 -7.80 27.00
C PRO A 462 13.86 -9.24 27.47
N VAL A 463 13.25 -10.07 26.62
CA VAL A 463 12.91 -11.47 26.92
C VAL A 463 14.14 -12.36 26.78
N HIS A 464 14.79 -12.34 25.62
CA HIS A 464 15.98 -13.16 25.38
C HIS A 464 17.30 -12.51 25.81
N LYS A 465 17.26 -11.24 26.23
CA LYS A 465 18.41 -10.44 26.70
C LYS A 465 19.55 -10.41 25.68
N LYS A 466 19.20 -10.13 24.42
CA LYS A 466 20.14 -10.09 23.28
C LYS A 466 19.78 -8.98 22.30
N PRO A 467 20.76 -8.43 21.57
CA PRO A 467 20.49 -7.54 20.44
C PRO A 467 19.91 -8.32 19.25
N PHE A 468 19.06 -7.67 18.46
CA PHE A 468 18.54 -8.22 17.21
C PHE A 468 18.37 -7.11 16.15
N LEU A 469 18.42 -7.49 14.88
CA LEU A 469 18.01 -6.60 13.78
C LEU A 469 16.51 -6.77 13.51
N TYR A 470 15.79 -5.64 13.45
CA TYR A 470 14.45 -5.64 12.87
C TYR A 470 14.57 -5.70 11.35
N ASN A 471 14.38 -6.89 10.77
CA ASN A 471 14.72 -7.21 9.38
C ASN A 471 13.98 -6.34 8.35
N PHE A 472 12.84 -5.74 8.72
CA PHE A 472 12.15 -4.77 7.86
C PHE A 472 13.06 -3.59 7.46
N PHE A 473 13.97 -3.15 8.32
CA PHE A 473 14.89 -2.05 8.00
C PHE A 473 15.86 -2.42 6.88
N SER A 474 16.40 -3.63 6.88
CA SER A 474 17.24 -4.12 5.77
C SER A 474 16.44 -4.23 4.46
N SER A 475 15.16 -4.56 4.53
CA SER A 475 14.26 -4.53 3.38
C SER A 475 13.99 -3.11 2.85
N VAL A 476 13.93 -2.10 3.74
CA VAL A 476 13.84 -0.69 3.35
C VAL A 476 15.11 -0.25 2.61
N GLU A 477 16.29 -0.68 3.07
CA GLU A 477 17.56 -0.41 2.38
C GLU A 477 17.60 -1.02 0.97
N PHE A 478 17.08 -2.24 0.82
CA PHE A 478 16.92 -2.91 -0.48
C PHE A 478 15.96 -2.16 -1.40
N ALA A 479 14.80 -1.75 -0.88
CA ALA A 479 13.82 -0.99 -1.64
C ALA A 479 14.38 0.37 -2.10
N ARG A 480 15.17 1.05 -1.25
CA ARG A 480 15.88 2.28 -1.59
C ARG A 480 16.81 2.08 -2.78
N GLU A 481 17.66 1.06 -2.74
CA GLU A 481 18.61 0.79 -3.83
C GLU A 481 17.90 0.34 -5.11
N THR A 482 16.82 -0.43 -4.99
CA THR A 482 15.99 -0.83 -6.12
C THR A 482 15.33 0.39 -6.77
N ALA A 483 14.68 1.25 -5.97
CA ALA A 483 14.04 2.47 -6.45
C ALA A 483 15.04 3.38 -7.17
N ARG A 484 16.24 3.59 -6.58
CA ARG A 484 17.33 4.36 -7.21
C ARG A 484 17.68 3.86 -8.61
N ARG A 485 17.79 2.54 -8.80
CA ARG A 485 18.13 1.92 -10.10
C ARG A 485 16.98 2.00 -11.10
N LEU A 486 15.73 1.88 -10.65
CA LEU A 486 14.55 1.99 -11.50
C LEU A 486 14.30 3.45 -11.93
N HIS A 487 14.37 4.40 -11.00
CA HIS A 487 14.19 5.82 -11.28
C HIS A 487 15.23 6.35 -12.27
N ALA A 488 16.46 5.83 -12.24
CA ALA A 488 17.50 6.14 -13.23
C ALA A 488 17.13 5.73 -14.67
N GLN A 489 16.15 4.84 -14.83
CA GLN A 489 15.61 4.37 -16.11
C GLN A 489 14.19 4.88 -16.38
N GLY A 490 13.67 5.80 -15.56
CA GLY A 490 12.29 6.29 -15.66
C GLY A 490 11.22 5.24 -15.29
N LYS A 491 11.61 4.19 -14.57
CA LYS A 491 10.75 3.08 -14.11
C LYS A 491 10.29 3.30 -12.68
N ILE A 492 9.23 2.60 -12.25
CA ILE A 492 8.54 2.84 -10.97
C ILE A 492 8.55 1.64 -10.02
N THR A 493 8.24 1.88 -8.75
CA THR A 493 7.98 0.83 -7.74
C THR A 493 6.54 0.87 -7.23
N MET A 494 5.98 -0.31 -6.96
CA MET A 494 4.66 -0.47 -6.35
C MET A 494 4.70 -1.52 -5.23
N MET A 495 3.87 -1.37 -4.21
CA MET A 495 3.76 -2.37 -3.14
C MET A 495 2.31 -2.60 -2.69
N ASN A 496 1.94 -3.86 -2.50
CA ASN A 496 0.74 -4.28 -1.76
C ASN A 496 1.01 -4.36 -0.25
N GLY A 497 -0.02 -4.15 0.56
CA GLY A 497 0.08 -4.15 2.02
C GLY A 497 0.70 -2.86 2.58
N ALA A 498 0.66 -1.76 1.84
CA ALA A 498 1.10 -0.46 2.34
C ALA A 498 0.24 0.05 3.52
N MET A 499 -1.05 -0.33 3.54
CA MET A 499 -1.96 -0.08 4.66
C MET A 499 -1.59 -0.99 5.85
N GLY A 500 -0.66 -0.53 6.69
CA GLY A 500 -0.18 -1.26 7.87
C GLY A 500 1.34 -1.51 7.90
N SER A 501 2.03 -1.26 6.78
CA SER A 501 3.49 -1.19 6.75
C SER A 501 3.99 0.09 7.44
N SER A 502 5.23 0.07 7.93
CA SER A 502 5.84 1.26 8.54
C SER A 502 6.14 2.32 7.47
N PHE A 503 5.98 3.60 7.82
CA PHE A 503 6.18 4.74 6.92
C PHE A 503 7.59 4.84 6.31
N TYR A 504 8.59 4.16 6.88
CA TYR A 504 9.96 4.18 6.37
C TYR A 504 10.13 3.62 4.96
N ILE A 505 9.18 2.81 4.47
CA ILE A 505 9.22 2.30 3.10
C ILE A 505 8.65 3.30 2.08
N ALA A 506 7.78 4.22 2.52
CA ALA A 506 7.00 5.11 1.64
C ALA A 506 7.85 5.99 0.70
N PRO A 507 9.05 6.50 1.09
CA PRO A 507 9.89 7.25 0.17
C PRO A 507 10.27 6.48 -1.09
N TYR A 508 10.38 5.16 -0.99
CA TYR A 508 10.90 4.27 -2.05
C TYR A 508 9.80 3.54 -2.82
N LEU A 509 8.54 3.94 -2.60
CA LEU A 509 7.36 3.47 -3.32
C LEU A 509 6.77 4.63 -4.13
N ASP A 510 6.50 4.39 -5.41
CA ASP A 510 5.80 5.34 -6.27
C ASP A 510 4.28 5.14 -6.25
N VAL A 511 3.86 3.90 -6.01
CA VAL A 511 2.45 3.50 -5.89
C VAL A 511 2.27 2.64 -4.64
N MET A 512 1.32 3.01 -3.79
CA MET A 512 1.00 2.26 -2.57
C MET A 512 -0.36 1.57 -2.73
N GLY A 513 -0.41 0.29 -2.44
CA GLY A 513 -1.58 -0.54 -2.61
C GLY A 513 -1.98 -1.28 -1.34
N SER A 514 -3.26 -1.62 -1.23
CA SER A 514 -3.71 -2.62 -0.25
C SER A 514 -4.96 -3.34 -0.72
N GLU A 515 -5.00 -4.63 -0.43
CA GLU A 515 -6.25 -5.39 -0.31
C GLU A 515 -7.08 -4.84 0.86
N THR A 516 -8.36 -4.57 0.60
CA THR A 516 -9.28 -3.91 1.55
C THR A 516 -10.61 -4.63 1.64
N GLY A 517 -11.28 -4.49 2.79
CA GLY A 517 -12.70 -4.79 2.88
C GLY A 517 -13.56 -3.58 2.50
N TRP A 518 -14.87 -3.76 2.59
CA TRP A 518 -15.90 -2.75 2.35
C TRP A 518 -15.68 -1.43 3.08
N ARG A 519 -15.40 -1.53 4.38
CA ARG A 519 -15.18 -0.39 5.26
C ARG A 519 -13.70 -0.28 5.58
N ILE A 520 -13.07 0.73 5.00
CA ILE A 520 -11.74 1.20 5.39
C ILE A 520 -11.94 2.23 6.49
N ARG A 521 -11.21 2.12 7.60
CA ARG A 521 -11.38 3.04 8.74
C ARG A 521 -10.82 4.40 8.36
N ARG A 522 -11.48 5.47 8.83
CA ARG A 522 -11.03 6.87 8.71
C ARG A 522 -9.55 7.06 9.11
N SER A 523 -9.15 6.44 10.21
CA SER A 523 -7.74 6.46 10.67
C SER A 523 -6.74 5.80 9.71
N ASP A 524 -7.16 4.79 8.95
CA ASP A 524 -6.31 4.17 7.93
C ASP A 524 -6.14 5.14 6.75
N PHE A 525 -7.20 5.83 6.31
CA PHE A 525 -7.09 6.87 5.28
C PHE A 525 -6.21 8.05 5.72
N CYS A 526 -6.34 8.51 6.97
CA CYS A 526 -5.49 9.56 7.54
C CYS A 526 -4.01 9.18 7.49
N TYR A 527 -3.69 7.94 7.89
CA TYR A 527 -2.34 7.41 7.80
C TYR A 527 -1.83 7.35 6.35
N LEU A 528 -2.67 6.89 5.41
CA LEU A 528 -2.29 6.83 4.01
C LEU A 528 -2.00 8.22 3.43
N ARG A 529 -2.81 9.23 3.77
CA ARG A 529 -2.58 10.61 3.33
C ARG A 529 -1.30 11.20 3.91
N SER A 530 -0.95 10.86 5.16
CA SER A 530 0.30 11.33 5.77
C SER A 530 1.54 10.75 5.09
N ILE A 531 1.52 9.50 4.64
CA ILE A 531 2.68 8.86 3.99
C ILE A 531 2.73 9.06 2.47
N CYS A 532 1.59 9.21 1.79
CA CYS A 532 1.53 9.29 0.33
C CYS A 532 1.65 10.72 -0.19
N ARG A 533 1.06 11.70 0.52
CA ARG A 533 0.81 13.06 0.01
C ARG A 533 0.17 13.03 -1.39
N HIS A 534 0.97 13.22 -2.45
CA HIS A 534 0.53 13.24 -3.86
C HIS A 534 0.73 11.91 -4.60
N LYS A 535 1.44 10.94 -4.02
CA LYS A 535 1.59 9.60 -4.59
C LYS A 535 0.24 8.88 -4.56
N PRO A 536 -0.13 8.10 -5.59
CA PRO A 536 -1.40 7.40 -5.62
C PRO A 536 -1.45 6.29 -4.57
N PHE A 537 -2.63 6.15 -3.98
CA PHE A 537 -3.01 4.96 -3.25
C PHE A 537 -4.13 4.22 -4.00
N VAL A 538 -3.96 2.92 -4.17
CA VAL A 538 -4.86 2.06 -4.95
C VAL A 538 -5.38 0.91 -4.08
N THR A 539 -6.68 0.62 -4.14
CA THR A 539 -7.27 -0.45 -3.35
C THR A 539 -7.56 -1.69 -4.17
N LEU A 540 -7.75 -2.80 -3.47
CA LEU A 540 -8.26 -4.06 -4.00
C LEU A 540 -9.39 -4.54 -3.08
N LEU A 541 -10.64 -4.18 -3.39
CA LEU A 541 -11.81 -4.59 -2.62
C LEU A 541 -11.99 -6.11 -2.72
N LYS A 542 -12.03 -6.79 -1.57
CA LYS A 542 -12.46 -8.18 -1.43
C LYS A 542 -13.95 -8.24 -1.13
N GLY A 543 -14.72 -9.02 -1.87
CA GLY A 543 -16.16 -9.18 -1.61
C GLY A 543 -16.83 -10.20 -2.52
N ASN A 544 -17.95 -10.78 -2.08
CA ASN A 544 -18.71 -11.74 -2.88
C ASN A 544 -19.52 -11.02 -3.95
N PHE A 545 -18.93 -10.80 -5.13
CA PHE A 545 -19.51 -9.91 -6.13
C PHE A 545 -20.83 -10.33 -6.74
N SER A 546 -21.19 -11.61 -6.64
CA SER A 546 -22.51 -12.10 -7.06
C SER A 546 -23.65 -11.69 -6.10
N GLN A 547 -23.33 -11.27 -4.87
CA GLN A 547 -24.32 -10.88 -3.86
C GLN A 547 -24.41 -9.36 -3.67
N LEU A 548 -23.53 -8.60 -4.32
CA LEU A 548 -23.46 -7.15 -4.16
C LEU A 548 -24.36 -6.45 -5.16
N THR A 549 -24.82 -5.29 -4.77
CA THR A 549 -25.59 -4.38 -5.62
C THR A 549 -24.68 -3.28 -6.18
N ALA A 550 -25.11 -2.66 -7.28
CA ALA A 550 -24.46 -1.47 -7.81
C ALA A 550 -24.38 -0.34 -6.76
N GLY A 551 -25.39 -0.22 -5.89
CA GLY A 551 -25.43 0.79 -4.83
C GLY A 551 -24.40 0.55 -3.73
N GLU A 552 -24.11 -0.69 -3.36
CA GLU A 552 -23.05 -1.00 -2.40
C GLU A 552 -21.66 -0.71 -2.96
N ILE A 553 -21.43 -1.03 -4.24
CA ILE A 553 -20.20 -0.68 -4.95
C ILE A 553 -20.04 0.84 -5.05
N GLU A 554 -21.12 1.57 -5.32
CA GLU A 554 -21.12 3.02 -5.31
C GLU A 554 -20.71 3.59 -3.95
N ARG A 555 -21.25 3.08 -2.83
CA ARG A 555 -20.88 3.53 -1.47
C ARG A 555 -19.39 3.32 -1.19
N TYR A 556 -18.85 2.18 -1.62
CA TYR A 556 -17.42 1.90 -1.54
C TYR A 556 -16.59 2.91 -2.34
N MET A 557 -16.98 3.20 -3.58
CA MET A 557 -16.28 4.16 -4.44
C MET A 557 -16.34 5.58 -3.85
N ARG A 558 -17.50 6.02 -3.34
CA ARG A 558 -17.63 7.33 -2.66
C ARG A 558 -16.65 7.47 -1.50
N ARG A 559 -16.54 6.45 -0.65
CA ARG A 559 -15.60 6.44 0.48
C ARG A 559 -14.15 6.56 0.01
N CYS A 560 -13.77 5.89 -1.08
CA CYS A 560 -12.41 6.01 -1.63
C CYS A 560 -12.16 7.42 -2.22
N VAL A 561 -13.11 7.93 -3.01
CA VAL A 561 -13.01 9.26 -3.66
C VAL A 561 -12.95 10.39 -2.63
N ALA A 562 -13.64 10.25 -1.48
CA ALA A 562 -13.57 11.21 -0.38
C ALA A 562 -12.12 11.51 0.07
N TYR A 563 -11.21 10.55 -0.07
CA TYR A 563 -9.79 10.68 0.26
C TYR A 563 -8.87 10.67 -0.96
N GLY A 564 -9.40 10.83 -2.19
CA GLY A 564 -8.61 10.74 -3.43
C GLY A 564 -7.88 9.40 -3.60
N VAL A 565 -8.50 8.31 -3.14
CA VAL A 565 -8.00 6.93 -3.26
C VAL A 565 -8.68 6.26 -4.45
N PHE A 566 -7.92 5.57 -5.30
CA PHE A 566 -8.48 4.88 -6.46
C PHE A 566 -9.16 3.57 -6.03
N PRO A 567 -10.49 3.44 -6.21
CA PRO A 567 -11.20 2.23 -5.84
C PRO A 567 -10.86 1.10 -6.83
N GLY A 568 -10.27 0.01 -6.37
CA GLY A 568 -10.06 -1.19 -7.18
C GLY A 568 -10.79 -2.42 -6.67
N MET A 569 -10.85 -3.46 -7.51
CA MET A 569 -11.63 -4.68 -7.29
C MET A 569 -10.71 -5.88 -7.33
N PHE A 570 -10.93 -6.81 -6.41
CA PHE A 570 -10.10 -8.00 -6.26
C PHE A 570 -10.89 -9.20 -5.80
N ASP A 571 -10.54 -10.34 -6.36
CA ASP A 571 -10.72 -11.59 -5.65
C ASP A 571 -9.67 -12.58 -6.11
N TRP A 572 -9.24 -13.47 -5.24
CA TRP A 572 -8.24 -14.49 -5.55
C TRP A 572 -8.67 -15.81 -4.89
N PRO A 573 -8.41 -16.99 -5.48
CA PRO A 573 -8.85 -18.27 -4.92
C PRO A 573 -8.59 -18.50 -3.41
N PRO A 574 -7.53 -17.96 -2.78
CA PRO A 574 -7.30 -18.01 -1.34
C PRO A 574 -8.01 -16.93 -0.49
N SER A 575 -8.64 -15.89 -1.06
CA SER A 575 -9.26 -14.78 -0.28
C SER A 575 -10.59 -15.13 0.39
N GLY A 576 -10.96 -16.41 0.47
CA GLY A 576 -12.11 -16.92 1.22
C GLY A 576 -13.39 -17.06 0.40
N LEU A 577 -13.44 -16.54 -0.83
CA LEU A 577 -14.56 -16.72 -1.76
C LEU A 577 -14.35 -17.87 -2.74
N GLY A 578 -13.14 -18.43 -2.81
CA GLY A 578 -12.81 -19.61 -3.61
C GLY A 578 -12.50 -19.29 -5.08
N PRO A 579 -12.23 -20.32 -5.89
CA PRO A 579 -11.88 -20.13 -7.30
C PRO A 579 -13.02 -19.54 -8.11
N GLY A 580 -12.65 -18.82 -9.17
CA GLY A 580 -13.60 -18.25 -10.11
C GLY A 580 -14.14 -16.88 -9.72
N SER A 581 -14.07 -16.50 -8.45
CA SER A 581 -14.70 -15.27 -7.96
C SER A 581 -13.99 -13.96 -8.35
N ARG A 582 -13.01 -14.00 -9.27
CA ARG A 582 -12.31 -12.80 -9.77
C ARG A 582 -13.31 -11.84 -10.39
N TYR A 583 -13.40 -10.62 -9.87
CA TYR A 583 -14.37 -9.63 -10.34
C TYR A 583 -14.37 -9.45 -11.87
N TRP A 584 -13.17 -9.32 -12.42
CA TRP A 584 -12.95 -9.08 -13.85
C TRP A 584 -13.14 -10.33 -14.72
N ASP A 585 -13.43 -11.50 -14.14
CA ASP A 585 -13.79 -12.72 -14.87
C ASP A 585 -15.28 -12.81 -15.20
N HIS A 586 -16.10 -11.91 -14.63
CA HIS A 586 -17.55 -11.94 -14.69
C HIS A 586 -18.11 -10.63 -15.26
N ALA A 587 -18.57 -10.66 -16.52
CA ALA A 587 -19.09 -9.48 -17.20
C ALA A 587 -20.33 -8.90 -16.54
N GLU A 588 -21.22 -9.76 -16.06
CA GLU A 588 -22.42 -9.38 -15.33
C GLU A 588 -22.14 -8.53 -14.07
N TRP A 589 -20.94 -8.65 -13.47
CA TRP A 589 -20.57 -7.83 -12.32
C TRP A 589 -19.98 -6.48 -12.73
N TYR A 590 -19.03 -6.45 -13.67
CA TYR A 590 -18.43 -5.18 -14.09
C TYR A 590 -19.35 -4.34 -14.98
N GLU A 591 -20.28 -4.95 -15.72
CA GLU A 591 -21.31 -4.22 -16.47
C GLU A 591 -22.34 -3.60 -15.54
N ARG A 592 -22.78 -4.31 -14.49
CA ARG A 592 -23.63 -3.77 -13.42
C ARG A 592 -23.04 -2.48 -12.84
N ASP A 593 -21.72 -2.44 -12.63
CA ASP A 593 -21.05 -1.32 -11.96
C ASP A 593 -20.39 -0.33 -12.93
N ARG A 594 -20.48 -0.53 -14.25
CA ARG A 594 -19.72 0.25 -15.25
C ARG A 594 -19.96 1.75 -15.14
N LEU A 595 -21.19 2.17 -14.85
CA LEU A 595 -21.53 3.59 -14.66
C LEU A 595 -20.86 4.18 -13.41
N ASN A 596 -20.74 3.41 -12.33
CA ASN A 596 -20.01 3.82 -11.14
C ASN A 596 -18.52 4.04 -11.47
N HIS A 597 -17.90 3.09 -12.19
CA HIS A 597 -16.51 3.25 -12.64
C HIS A 597 -16.32 4.51 -13.50
N ARG A 598 -17.17 4.74 -14.49
CA ARG A 598 -17.12 5.93 -15.37
C ARG A 598 -17.18 7.24 -14.57
N LYS A 599 -17.99 7.30 -13.51
CA LYS A 599 -18.13 8.47 -12.65
C LYS A 599 -16.97 8.61 -11.67
N TYR A 600 -16.80 7.64 -10.76
CA TYR A 600 -15.94 7.80 -9.60
C TYR A 600 -14.45 7.66 -9.91
N GLN A 601 -14.06 6.85 -10.91
CA GLN A 601 -12.65 6.82 -11.34
C GLN A 601 -12.23 8.14 -11.98
N ALA A 602 -13.09 8.72 -12.83
CA ALA A 602 -12.82 10.00 -13.47
C ALA A 602 -12.74 11.15 -12.46
N LEU A 603 -13.63 11.17 -11.46
CA LEU A 603 -13.55 12.15 -10.35
C LEU A 603 -12.27 11.95 -9.54
N CYS A 604 -11.91 10.71 -9.20
CA CYS A 604 -10.67 10.45 -8.45
C CYS A 604 -9.43 10.89 -9.24
N GLN A 605 -9.40 10.68 -10.57
CA GLN A 605 -8.32 11.18 -11.42
C GLN A 605 -8.21 12.72 -11.38
N GLN A 606 -9.32 13.45 -11.31
CA GLN A 606 -9.30 14.92 -11.19
C GLN A 606 -8.72 15.35 -9.84
N LEU A 607 -9.19 14.77 -8.74
CA LEU A 607 -8.69 15.05 -7.40
C LEU A 607 -7.20 14.74 -7.28
N ALA A 608 -6.76 13.59 -7.79
CA ALA A 608 -5.36 13.17 -7.80
C ALA A 608 -4.47 14.10 -8.66
N SER A 609 -5.00 14.60 -9.79
CA SER A 609 -4.30 15.56 -10.66
C SER A 609 -4.20 16.94 -9.99
N ALA A 610 -5.24 17.38 -9.28
CA ALA A 610 -5.22 18.63 -8.52
C ALA A 610 -4.22 18.56 -7.35
N GLY A 611 -4.06 17.39 -6.74
CA GLY A 611 -3.09 17.11 -5.68
C GLY A 611 -3.64 17.44 -4.30
N TRP A 612 -3.63 16.45 -3.41
CA TRP A 612 -4.11 16.61 -2.03
C TRP A 612 -3.19 17.51 -1.21
N GLU A 613 -3.78 18.44 -0.46
CA GLU A 613 -3.04 19.31 0.46
C GLU A 613 -3.45 19.06 1.91
N PRO A 614 -2.50 18.98 2.87
CA PRO A 614 -2.80 18.61 4.25
C PRO A 614 -3.63 19.66 4.99
N LEU A 615 -3.38 20.95 4.73
CA LEU A 615 -4.19 22.04 5.25
C LEU A 615 -5.49 22.12 4.46
N THR A 616 -6.58 21.67 5.05
CA THR A 616 -7.89 21.70 4.41
C THR A 616 -8.30 23.13 4.09
N LEU A 617 -8.08 24.10 4.98
CA LEU A 617 -8.54 25.49 4.81
C LEU A 617 -10.06 25.61 4.58
N ALA A 618 -10.81 24.65 5.10
CA ALA A 618 -12.25 24.69 5.24
C ALA A 618 -12.66 23.95 6.51
N ARG A 619 -13.82 24.32 7.07
CA ARG A 619 -14.39 23.68 8.26
C ARG A 619 -15.89 23.51 8.10
N SER A 620 -16.42 22.44 8.66
CA SER A 620 -17.86 22.27 8.87
C SER A 620 -18.19 22.57 10.34
N ARG A 621 -19.43 22.99 10.60
CA ARG A 621 -19.99 23.04 11.96
C ARG A 621 -20.23 21.65 12.53
N GLU A 622 -20.33 20.65 11.65
CA GLU A 622 -20.56 19.25 12.02
C GLU A 622 -19.23 18.49 12.09
N PRO A 623 -18.71 18.19 13.30
CA PRO A 623 -17.39 17.59 13.46
C PRO A 623 -17.32 16.13 12.95
N GLY A 624 -18.47 15.49 12.73
CA GLY A 624 -18.56 14.14 12.19
C GLY A 624 -18.13 14.03 10.73
N LEU A 625 -18.22 15.11 9.94
CA LEU A 625 -17.90 15.05 8.51
C LEU A 625 -16.39 14.92 8.25
N THR A 626 -16.05 14.20 7.20
CA THR A 626 -14.70 14.20 6.62
C THR A 626 -14.58 15.33 5.61
N LEU A 627 -13.48 16.09 5.67
CA LEU A 627 -13.22 17.24 4.80
C LEU A 627 -11.77 17.24 4.29
N GLU A 628 -11.58 17.05 2.99
CA GLU A 628 -10.24 17.09 2.35
C GLU A 628 -10.19 18.12 1.22
N ARG A 629 -9.02 18.72 1.01
CA ARG A 629 -8.77 19.69 -0.07
C ARG A 629 -7.78 19.15 -1.09
N PHE A 630 -8.07 19.42 -2.37
CA PHE A 630 -7.22 19.12 -3.49
C PHE A 630 -7.03 20.35 -4.37
N GLY A 631 -5.84 20.55 -4.91
CA GLY A 631 -5.50 21.74 -5.69
C GLY A 631 -5.11 22.92 -4.82
N ARG A 632 -4.56 23.93 -5.48
CA ARG A 632 -4.17 25.20 -4.88
C ARG A 632 -4.84 26.34 -5.65
N PRO A 633 -5.31 27.39 -4.97
CA PRO A 633 -6.09 28.45 -5.61
C PRO A 633 -5.31 29.20 -6.69
N GLU A 634 -3.97 29.20 -6.64
CA GLU A 634 -3.10 29.80 -7.66
C GLU A 634 -3.23 29.10 -9.02
N ASN A 635 -3.71 27.84 -9.04
CA ASN A 635 -4.00 27.10 -10.27
C ASN A 635 -5.39 27.44 -10.85
N GLY A 636 -6.16 28.31 -10.20
CA GLY A 636 -7.49 28.78 -10.64
C GLY A 636 -8.66 27.86 -10.31
N GLU A 637 -8.42 26.66 -9.78
CA GLU A 637 -9.44 25.74 -9.31
C GLU A 637 -8.96 24.96 -8.07
N VAL A 638 -9.88 24.70 -7.15
CA VAL A 638 -9.68 23.81 -5.99
C VAL A 638 -10.89 22.90 -5.81
N PHE A 639 -10.67 21.75 -5.20
CA PHE A 639 -11.71 20.79 -4.89
C PHE A 639 -11.76 20.52 -3.40
N PHE A 640 -12.96 20.40 -2.85
CA PHE A 640 -13.19 19.88 -1.51
C PHE A 640 -14.06 18.64 -1.56
N THR A 641 -13.64 17.57 -0.89
CA THR A 641 -14.51 16.43 -0.62
C THR A 641 -15.19 16.64 0.72
N VAL A 642 -16.49 16.38 0.78
CA VAL A 642 -17.28 16.41 2.02
C VAL A 642 -17.99 15.07 2.12
N PHE A 643 -17.62 14.26 3.11
CA PHE A 643 -18.12 12.90 3.23
C PHE A 643 -18.75 12.64 4.59
N ASN A 644 -19.96 12.10 4.57
CA ASN A 644 -20.69 11.65 5.74
C ASN A 644 -20.52 10.14 5.93
N ASP A 645 -19.62 9.73 6.81
CA ASP A 645 -19.42 8.33 7.21
C ASP A 645 -20.29 7.91 8.42
N GLY A 646 -21.20 8.80 8.84
CA GLY A 646 -22.19 8.55 9.89
C GLY A 646 -23.44 7.84 9.41
N SER A 647 -24.37 7.58 10.33
CA SER A 647 -25.63 6.89 10.10
C SER A 647 -26.83 7.80 9.88
N GLU A 648 -26.66 9.11 10.08
CA GLU A 648 -27.74 10.10 9.98
C GLU A 648 -27.47 11.09 8.85
N THR A 649 -28.53 11.64 8.27
CA THR A 649 -28.45 12.75 7.32
C THR A 649 -27.89 13.98 8.02
N VAL A 650 -26.96 14.69 7.37
CA VAL A 650 -26.34 15.90 7.89
C VAL A 650 -26.67 17.08 6.99
N ASP A 651 -27.30 18.09 7.57
CA ASP A 651 -27.53 19.41 6.97
C ASP A 651 -26.58 20.42 7.63
N THR A 652 -25.64 20.98 6.88
CA THR A 652 -24.62 21.87 7.46
C THR A 652 -24.07 22.88 6.46
N VAL A 653 -23.20 23.76 6.94
CA VAL A 653 -22.47 24.75 6.14
C VAL A 653 -20.98 24.46 6.22
N VAL A 654 -20.35 24.35 5.06
CA VAL A 654 -18.89 24.34 4.92
C VAL A 654 -18.41 25.77 4.74
N ALA A 655 -17.58 26.24 5.67
CA ALA A 655 -16.92 27.53 5.58
C ALA A 655 -15.52 27.34 4.99
N ILE A 656 -15.27 27.91 3.80
CA ILE A 656 -13.99 27.87 3.11
C ILE A 656 -13.23 29.17 3.40
N GLU A 657 -11.98 29.04 3.84
CA GLU A 657 -11.15 30.19 4.18
C GLU A 657 -10.73 30.98 2.93
N PRO A 658 -10.57 32.32 3.01
CA PRO A 658 -10.20 33.15 1.86
C PRO A 658 -8.93 32.68 1.15
N GLN A 659 -7.95 32.14 1.89
CA GLN A 659 -6.68 31.68 1.34
C GLN A 659 -6.81 30.42 0.48
N ALA A 660 -7.98 29.76 0.48
CA ALA A 660 -8.25 28.61 -0.39
C ALA A 660 -9.13 28.96 -1.59
N LEU A 661 -9.60 30.21 -1.71
CA LEU A 661 -10.53 30.61 -2.76
C LEU A 661 -9.78 31.17 -3.98
N PRO A 662 -10.02 30.62 -5.19
CA PRO A 662 -9.61 31.31 -6.40
C PRO A 662 -10.44 32.58 -6.63
N PRO A 663 -9.95 33.55 -7.44
CA PRO A 663 -10.70 34.76 -7.75
C PRO A 663 -12.06 34.45 -8.41
N ALA A 664 -13.09 35.22 -8.04
CA ALA A 664 -14.46 35.08 -8.54
C ALA A 664 -15.02 33.64 -8.41
N ALA A 665 -14.70 32.98 -7.29
CA ALA A 665 -15.10 31.62 -7.00
C ALA A 665 -16.62 31.42 -7.01
N VAL A 666 -17.05 30.39 -7.72
CA VAL A 666 -18.38 29.79 -7.68
C VAL A 666 -18.22 28.29 -7.40
N VAL A 667 -19.29 27.63 -6.91
CA VAL A 667 -19.22 26.25 -6.43
C VAL A 667 -20.17 25.34 -7.20
N VAL A 668 -19.64 24.24 -7.70
CA VAL A 668 -20.42 23.13 -8.27
C VAL A 668 -20.16 21.88 -7.45
N ASP A 669 -21.21 21.15 -7.08
CA ASP A 669 -21.05 19.78 -6.59
C ASP A 669 -20.98 18.82 -7.79
N GLU A 670 -19.82 18.22 -8.02
CA GLU A 670 -19.58 17.28 -9.13
C GLU A 670 -20.33 15.95 -8.96
N ILE A 671 -20.82 15.64 -7.75
CA ILE A 671 -21.59 14.42 -7.48
C ILE A 671 -23.03 14.57 -7.98
N SER A 672 -23.71 15.66 -7.60
CA SER A 672 -25.08 15.97 -8.03
C SER A 672 -25.16 16.77 -9.33
N ARG A 673 -24.03 17.33 -9.81
CA ARG A 673 -23.91 18.24 -10.96
C ARG A 673 -24.75 19.50 -10.81
N ARG A 674 -24.81 20.06 -9.61
CA ARG A 674 -25.59 21.26 -9.29
C ARG A 674 -24.69 22.39 -8.81
N TRP A 675 -25.07 23.61 -9.17
CA TRP A 675 -24.53 24.81 -8.55
C TRP A 675 -24.99 24.86 -7.09
N LEU A 676 -24.05 25.14 -6.19
CA LEU A 676 -24.37 25.40 -4.79
C LEU A 676 -24.27 26.90 -4.51
N PRO A 677 -25.20 27.47 -3.71
CA PRO A 677 -25.14 28.88 -3.35
C PRO A 677 -23.96 29.10 -2.39
N GLY A 678 -22.93 29.81 -2.84
CA GLY A 678 -21.83 30.26 -1.98
C GLY A 678 -22.10 31.67 -1.49
N THR A 679 -22.25 31.86 -0.18
CA THR A 679 -22.49 33.18 0.43
C THR A 679 -21.20 33.69 1.07
N PRO A 680 -20.64 34.83 0.64
CA PRO A 680 -19.52 35.46 1.34
C PRO A 680 -19.93 35.91 2.74
N ALA A 681 -19.15 35.53 3.74
CA ALA A 681 -19.27 36.03 5.10
C ALA A 681 -18.49 37.35 5.27
N SER A 682 -18.75 38.08 6.35
CA SER A 682 -18.09 39.37 6.66
C SER A 682 -16.58 39.25 6.87
N ASP A 683 -16.09 38.06 7.23
CA ASP A 683 -14.67 37.73 7.40
C ASP A 683 -14.00 37.24 6.09
N GLY A 684 -14.73 37.30 4.97
CA GLY A 684 -14.26 36.88 3.64
C GLY A 684 -14.38 35.39 3.37
N ARG A 685 -14.81 34.56 4.33
CA ARG A 685 -15.01 33.12 4.09
C ARG A 685 -16.18 32.90 3.13
N LEU A 686 -16.11 31.84 2.33
CA LEU A 686 -17.25 31.39 1.54
C LEU A 686 -18.04 30.32 2.30
N GLN A 687 -19.31 30.57 2.54
CA GLN A 687 -20.22 29.63 3.18
C GLN A 687 -21.01 28.85 2.13
N VAL A 688 -20.86 27.52 2.14
CA VAL A 688 -21.51 26.62 1.18
C VAL A 688 -22.41 25.64 1.94
N PRO A 689 -23.74 25.69 1.77
CA PRO A 689 -24.63 24.72 2.39
C PRO A 689 -24.52 23.37 1.68
N VAL A 690 -24.49 22.32 2.47
CA VAL A 690 -24.42 20.93 2.01
C VAL A 690 -25.40 20.08 2.80
N ARG A 691 -26.08 19.18 2.11
CA ARG A 691 -26.93 18.14 2.68
C ARG A 691 -26.42 16.79 2.24
N LEU A 692 -26.04 15.94 3.19
CA LEU A 692 -25.44 14.63 2.93
C LEU A 692 -26.18 13.54 3.70
N GLU A 693 -26.80 12.63 2.96
CA GLU A 693 -27.31 11.36 3.50
C GLU A 693 -26.16 10.47 4.04
N PRO A 694 -26.45 9.41 4.80
CA PRO A 694 -25.44 8.42 5.22
C PRO A 694 -24.65 7.85 4.03
N ASP A 695 -23.32 7.71 4.15
CA ASP A 695 -22.39 7.39 3.04
C ASP A 695 -22.49 8.38 1.85
N GLY A 696 -23.00 9.59 2.09
CA GLY A 696 -23.11 10.68 1.13
C GLY A 696 -21.78 11.38 0.92
N LEU A 697 -21.47 11.68 -0.35
CA LEU A 697 -20.29 12.44 -0.76
C LEU A 697 -20.75 13.65 -1.57
N ALA A 698 -20.20 14.82 -1.26
CA ALA A 698 -20.15 15.97 -2.16
C ALA A 698 -18.71 16.23 -2.60
N VAL A 699 -18.52 16.66 -3.84
CA VAL A 699 -17.23 17.11 -4.37
C VAL A 699 -17.40 18.54 -4.85
N LEU A 700 -17.03 19.48 -3.99
CA LEU A 700 -17.16 20.90 -4.23
C LEU A 700 -16.02 21.37 -5.14
N HIS A 701 -16.31 21.59 -6.41
CA HIS A 701 -15.40 22.20 -7.36
C HIS A 701 -15.56 23.72 -7.29
N VAL A 702 -14.54 24.38 -6.77
CA VAL A 702 -14.52 25.83 -6.51
C VAL A 702 -13.56 26.49 -7.49
N ALA A 703 -14.11 27.27 -8.42
CA ALA A 703 -13.35 27.95 -9.47
C ALA A 703 -14.18 29.11 -10.05
N SER A 704 -13.60 29.92 -10.93
CA SER A 704 -14.40 30.88 -11.72
C SER A 704 -15.29 30.15 -12.73
N LYS A 705 -16.38 30.78 -13.20
CA LYS A 705 -17.27 30.19 -14.23
C LYS A 705 -16.50 29.76 -15.49
N GLN A 706 -15.53 30.58 -15.93
CA GLN A 706 -14.70 30.28 -17.10
C GLN A 706 -13.80 29.06 -16.85
N GLN A 707 -13.21 28.97 -15.66
CA GLN A 707 -12.34 27.83 -15.32
C GLN A 707 -13.14 26.54 -15.16
N LEU A 708 -14.35 26.57 -14.58
CA LEU A 708 -15.26 25.43 -14.53
C LEU A 708 -15.56 24.91 -15.93
N ALA A 709 -15.94 25.80 -16.86
CA ALA A 709 -16.20 25.44 -18.25
C ALA A 709 -14.98 24.78 -18.90
N ARG A 710 -13.78 25.36 -18.73
CA ARG A 710 -12.52 24.77 -19.22
C ARG A 710 -12.26 23.38 -18.63
N SER A 711 -12.49 23.21 -17.33
CA SER A 711 -12.28 21.93 -16.64
C SER A 711 -13.22 20.85 -17.15
N HIS A 712 -14.52 21.16 -17.32
CA HIS A 712 -15.50 20.24 -17.90
C HIS A 712 -15.21 19.92 -19.37
N VAL A 713 -14.78 20.90 -20.18
CA VAL A 713 -14.35 20.65 -21.57
C VAL A 713 -13.15 19.69 -21.62
N ARG A 714 -12.14 19.87 -20.76
CA ARG A 714 -11.00 18.93 -20.67
C ARG A 714 -11.45 17.51 -20.31
N GLN A 715 -12.44 17.37 -19.43
CA GLN A 715 -13.00 16.06 -19.08
C GLN A 715 -13.73 15.42 -20.26
N ILE A 716 -14.52 16.20 -21.01
CA ILE A 716 -15.20 15.72 -22.21
C ILE A 716 -14.15 15.25 -23.24
N GLN A 717 -13.14 16.08 -23.54
CA GLN A 717 -12.06 15.73 -24.46
C GLN A 717 -11.31 14.46 -24.03
N ARG A 718 -11.04 14.29 -22.73
CA ARG A 718 -10.42 13.07 -22.20
C ARG A 718 -11.31 11.83 -22.36
N ASN A 719 -12.63 11.97 -22.25
CA ASN A 719 -13.57 10.87 -22.48
C ASN A 719 -13.62 10.50 -23.98
N LEU A 720 -13.58 11.50 -24.85
CA LEU A 720 -13.52 11.30 -26.30
C LEU A 720 -12.22 10.59 -26.71
N SER A 721 -11.08 11.00 -26.16
CA SER A 721 -9.78 10.38 -26.48
C SER A 721 -9.70 8.92 -26.05
N LEU A 722 -10.26 8.55 -24.89
CA LEU A 722 -10.38 7.15 -24.51
C LEU A 722 -11.20 6.34 -25.52
N ARG A 723 -12.35 6.86 -25.96
CA ARG A 723 -13.18 6.14 -26.94
C ARG A 723 -12.43 5.94 -28.26
N ARG A 724 -11.71 6.95 -28.72
CA ARG A 724 -10.86 6.86 -29.91
C ARG A 724 -9.77 5.81 -29.75
N GLN A 725 -9.05 5.84 -28.63
CA GLN A 725 -8.02 4.85 -28.30
C GLN A 725 -8.58 3.43 -28.31
N MET A 726 -9.74 3.21 -27.68
CA MET A 726 -10.33 1.86 -27.61
C MET A 726 -10.75 1.35 -28.98
N ARG A 727 -11.33 2.21 -29.83
CA ARG A 727 -11.68 1.83 -31.22
C ARG A 727 -10.47 1.45 -32.05
N GLU A 728 -9.37 2.17 -31.89
CA GLU A 728 -8.13 1.82 -32.56
C GLU A 728 -7.56 0.50 -32.05
N ILE A 729 -7.64 0.27 -30.74
CA ILE A 729 -7.19 -0.99 -30.14
C ILE A 729 -8.03 -2.18 -30.60
N ASP A 730 -9.35 -2.01 -30.64
CA ASP A 730 -10.32 -3.06 -30.93
C ASP A 730 -10.68 -3.21 -32.41
N ARG A 731 -10.10 -2.38 -33.31
CA ARG A 731 -10.39 -2.38 -34.75
C ARG A 731 -10.40 -3.80 -35.36
N ASP A 732 -9.40 -4.59 -35.00
CA ASP A 732 -9.20 -5.93 -35.52
C ASP A 732 -9.60 -7.03 -34.52
N ARG A 733 -10.20 -6.65 -33.38
CA ARG A 733 -10.61 -7.60 -32.34
C ARG A 733 -11.75 -8.49 -32.86
N PRO A 734 -11.66 -9.83 -32.74
CA PRO A 734 -12.73 -10.71 -33.20
C PRO A 734 -14.00 -10.53 -32.36
N GLU A 735 -15.15 -10.84 -32.96
CA GLU A 735 -16.40 -10.97 -32.21
C GLU A 735 -16.26 -12.05 -31.13
N ARG A 736 -16.81 -11.79 -29.96
CA ARG A 736 -16.67 -12.68 -28.80
C ARG A 736 -17.91 -12.65 -27.93
N LEU A 737 -18.15 -13.75 -27.23
CA LEU A 737 -19.20 -13.85 -26.22
C LEU A 737 -18.86 -12.96 -25.03
N VAL A 738 -19.89 -12.39 -24.41
CA VAL A 738 -19.74 -11.52 -23.24
C VAL A 738 -19.30 -12.33 -22.02
N HIS A 739 -19.92 -13.49 -21.78
CA HIS A 739 -19.72 -14.30 -20.58
C HIS A 739 -18.81 -15.53 -20.78
N TRP A 740 -18.48 -15.87 -22.03
CA TRP A 740 -17.65 -17.05 -22.35
C TRP A 740 -16.31 -16.63 -22.96
N ARG A 741 -15.22 -17.16 -22.41
CA ARG A 741 -13.85 -16.85 -22.86
C ARG A 741 -13.28 -17.96 -23.71
N GLY A 742 -12.34 -17.61 -24.61
CA GLY A 742 -11.48 -18.59 -25.22
C GLY A 742 -10.65 -19.32 -24.16
N THR A 743 -10.26 -20.55 -24.43
CA THR A 743 -9.36 -21.29 -23.53
C THR A 743 -7.91 -20.95 -23.83
N ARG A 744 -6.99 -21.30 -22.92
CA ARG A 744 -5.54 -21.15 -23.18
C ARG A 744 -5.02 -21.94 -24.39
N TYR A 745 -5.80 -22.91 -24.88
CA TYR A 745 -5.42 -23.80 -25.98
C TYR A 745 -6.05 -23.41 -27.32
N GLY A 746 -7.07 -22.54 -27.30
CA GLY A 746 -7.79 -22.14 -28.50
C GLY A 746 -9.09 -21.41 -28.19
N SER A 747 -9.54 -20.62 -29.15
CA SER A 747 -10.77 -19.83 -29.11
C SER A 747 -11.97 -20.59 -29.72
N TYR A 748 -13.07 -19.87 -29.85
CA TYR A 748 -14.30 -20.27 -30.54
C TYR A 748 -14.61 -19.26 -31.66
N ASP A 749 -15.58 -19.60 -32.50
CA ASP A 749 -16.15 -18.77 -33.56
C ASP A 749 -17.66 -18.53 -33.29
N ARG A 750 -18.27 -17.60 -34.03
CA ARG A 750 -19.71 -17.38 -34.03
C ARG A 750 -20.40 -18.31 -35.02
N GLY A 751 -21.39 -19.07 -34.54
CA GLY A 751 -22.37 -19.76 -35.35
C GLY A 751 -23.65 -18.92 -35.50
N ARG A 752 -24.45 -19.21 -36.54
CA ARG A 752 -25.82 -18.68 -36.67
C ARG A 752 -26.80 -19.84 -36.82
N LEU A 753 -27.88 -19.82 -36.03
CA LEU A 753 -28.97 -20.78 -36.05
C LEU A 753 -30.30 -20.04 -36.15
N ALA A 754 -31.03 -20.23 -37.27
CA ALA A 754 -32.35 -19.62 -37.49
C ALA A 754 -32.40 -18.11 -37.17
N GLY A 755 -31.33 -17.38 -37.50
CA GLY A 755 -31.20 -15.94 -37.22
C GLY A 755 -30.60 -15.57 -35.86
N ARG A 756 -30.51 -16.50 -34.90
CA ARG A 756 -29.83 -16.31 -33.60
C ARG A 756 -28.35 -16.64 -33.68
N SER A 757 -27.55 -16.05 -32.80
CA SER A 757 -26.13 -16.40 -32.63
C SER A 757 -26.00 -17.65 -31.74
N CYS A 758 -24.98 -18.46 -31.98
CA CYS A 758 -24.63 -19.57 -31.09
C CYS A 758 -23.11 -19.77 -31.07
N LEU A 759 -22.61 -20.55 -30.13
CA LEU A 759 -21.19 -20.86 -30.04
C LEU A 759 -20.80 -21.89 -31.12
N LYS A 760 -19.72 -21.63 -31.87
CA LYS A 760 -19.17 -22.58 -32.85
C LYS A 760 -17.72 -22.93 -32.50
N LEU A 761 -17.40 -24.23 -32.52
CA LEU A 761 -16.02 -24.72 -32.48
C LEU A 761 -15.70 -25.38 -33.82
N ALA A 762 -14.82 -24.77 -34.60
CA ALA A 762 -14.47 -25.25 -35.94
C ALA A 762 -12.96 -25.47 -36.09
N SER A 763 -12.60 -26.62 -36.66
CA SER A 763 -11.22 -26.99 -36.91
C SER A 763 -11.08 -27.69 -38.26
N HIS A 764 -10.11 -27.24 -39.05
CA HIS A 764 -9.77 -27.85 -40.34
C HIS A 764 -8.60 -28.84 -40.25
N SER A 765 -8.06 -29.08 -39.04
CA SER A 765 -7.00 -30.04 -38.85
C SER A 765 -7.15 -30.79 -37.53
N ALA A 766 -6.85 -32.08 -37.54
CA ALA A 766 -6.82 -32.90 -36.35
C ALA A 766 -5.75 -32.49 -35.32
N GLY A 767 -4.89 -31.50 -35.62
CA GLY A 767 -3.88 -30.96 -34.69
C GLY A 767 -4.36 -29.77 -33.86
N SER A 768 -5.44 -29.09 -34.25
CA SER A 768 -5.88 -27.86 -33.60
C SER A 768 -6.80 -28.12 -32.39
N ILE A 769 -6.81 -27.18 -31.44
CA ILE A 769 -7.70 -27.21 -30.29
C ILE A 769 -8.55 -25.95 -30.34
N ARG A 770 -9.86 -26.10 -30.16
CA ARG A 770 -10.81 -25.01 -29.98
C ARG A 770 -11.52 -25.18 -28.65
N GLY A 771 -11.92 -24.08 -28.04
CA GLY A 771 -12.72 -24.19 -26.84
C GLY A 771 -13.21 -22.88 -26.28
N ALA A 772 -14.16 -23.01 -25.36
CA ALA A 772 -14.69 -21.92 -24.57
C ALA A 772 -14.77 -22.30 -23.09
N THR A 773 -14.72 -21.31 -22.21
CA THR A 773 -14.79 -21.49 -20.77
C THR A 773 -15.64 -20.42 -20.09
N GLN A 774 -16.33 -20.80 -19.03
CA GLN A 774 -17.06 -19.90 -18.12
C GLN A 774 -16.86 -20.39 -16.68
N TRP A 775 -16.74 -19.46 -15.75
CA TRP A 775 -16.88 -19.74 -14.32
C TRP A 775 -18.35 -19.69 -13.93
N VAL A 776 -18.84 -20.78 -13.35
CA VAL A 776 -20.20 -20.91 -12.82
C VAL A 776 -20.14 -20.87 -11.30
N MET A 777 -20.73 -19.83 -10.70
CA MET A 777 -20.67 -19.62 -9.25
C MET A 777 -21.90 -20.24 -8.57
N LEU A 778 -21.69 -21.09 -7.56
CA LEU A 778 -22.73 -21.94 -6.98
C LEU A 778 -23.03 -21.65 -5.51
N TYR A 779 -21.98 -21.43 -4.69
CA TYR A 779 -22.11 -21.12 -3.26
C TYR A 779 -22.94 -22.12 -2.43
N GLN A 780 -22.87 -23.42 -2.76
CA GLN A 780 -23.63 -24.47 -2.08
C GLN A 780 -23.30 -24.51 -0.57
N GLN A 781 -24.34 -24.70 0.25
CA GLN A 781 -24.18 -24.90 1.70
C GLN A 781 -23.99 -26.38 2.07
N ARG A 782 -24.54 -27.28 1.26
CA ARG A 782 -24.41 -28.73 1.33
C ARG A 782 -24.13 -29.28 -0.07
N PRO A 783 -23.52 -30.45 -0.23
CA PRO A 783 -23.36 -31.05 -1.55
C PRO A 783 -24.74 -31.28 -2.17
N GLU A 784 -25.00 -30.70 -3.33
CA GLU A 784 -26.26 -30.86 -4.07
C GLU A 784 -25.95 -31.32 -5.50
N PRO A 785 -26.58 -32.40 -5.99
CA PRO A 785 -26.40 -32.89 -7.36
C PRO A 785 -26.80 -31.83 -8.38
N LEU A 786 -26.02 -31.73 -9.46
CA LEU A 786 -26.25 -30.77 -10.54
C LEU A 786 -26.48 -31.48 -11.86
N ARG A 787 -27.39 -30.96 -12.67
CA ARG A 787 -27.69 -31.43 -14.02
C ARG A 787 -27.03 -30.50 -15.04
N LEU A 788 -26.09 -31.02 -15.83
CA LEU A 788 -25.47 -30.35 -16.96
C LEU A 788 -26.19 -30.74 -18.25
N ARG A 789 -26.86 -29.78 -18.90
CA ARG A 789 -27.55 -29.97 -20.18
C ARG A 789 -26.87 -29.18 -21.28
N MET A 790 -26.73 -29.78 -22.45
CA MET A 790 -26.18 -29.11 -23.63
C MET A 790 -26.99 -29.45 -24.88
N ARG A 791 -27.20 -28.45 -25.74
CA ARG A 791 -27.83 -28.64 -27.06
C ARG A 791 -26.81 -28.40 -28.14
N LEU A 792 -26.48 -29.44 -28.91
CA LEU A 792 -25.40 -29.39 -29.89
C LEU A 792 -25.72 -30.06 -31.23
N ARG A 793 -25.09 -29.55 -32.28
CA ARG A 793 -25.06 -30.08 -33.66
C ARG A 793 -23.60 -30.29 -34.07
N CYS A 794 -23.31 -31.36 -34.80
CA CYS A 794 -21.98 -31.59 -35.36
C CYS A 794 -22.03 -31.80 -36.87
N ASP A 795 -20.99 -31.36 -37.56
CA ASP A 795 -20.76 -31.61 -38.98
C ASP A 795 -19.32 -32.10 -39.19
N GLY A 796 -19.18 -33.35 -39.61
CA GLY A 796 -17.91 -33.95 -39.99
C GLY A 796 -16.91 -34.06 -38.84
N VAL A 797 -17.37 -34.16 -37.58
CA VAL A 797 -16.46 -34.17 -36.42
C VAL A 797 -15.71 -35.50 -36.34
N ARG A 798 -14.43 -35.47 -36.72
CA ARG A 798 -13.53 -36.64 -36.80
C ARG A 798 -12.36 -36.48 -35.83
N PRO A 799 -12.29 -37.31 -34.77
CA PRO A 799 -11.15 -37.32 -33.85
C PRO A 799 -9.85 -37.73 -34.54
N GLY A 800 -8.79 -36.98 -34.32
CA GLY A 800 -7.43 -37.40 -34.63
C GLY A 800 -6.83 -38.31 -33.56
N GLN A 801 -5.51 -38.49 -33.60
CA GLN A 801 -4.78 -39.19 -32.55
C GLN A 801 -4.95 -38.46 -31.20
N SER A 802 -5.57 -39.14 -30.24
CA SER A 802 -5.98 -38.55 -28.94
C SER A 802 -7.00 -37.39 -29.05
N GLY A 803 -7.69 -37.28 -30.18
CA GLY A 803 -8.76 -36.29 -30.40
C GLY A 803 -10.03 -36.64 -29.66
N ARG A 804 -10.75 -35.63 -29.13
CA ARG A 804 -11.99 -35.80 -28.36
C ARG A 804 -12.86 -34.53 -28.46
N LEU A 805 -14.17 -34.70 -28.51
CA LEU A 805 -15.15 -33.64 -28.20
C LEU A 805 -15.67 -33.86 -26.77
N PHE A 806 -15.45 -32.93 -25.86
CA PHE A 806 -15.84 -33.14 -24.46
C PHE A 806 -16.12 -31.83 -23.72
N VAL A 807 -16.80 -31.96 -22.60
CA VAL A 807 -16.92 -30.91 -21.60
C VAL A 807 -16.16 -31.32 -20.34
N ASP A 808 -15.27 -30.45 -19.90
CA ASP A 808 -14.50 -30.57 -18.66
C ASP A 808 -15.13 -29.67 -17.61
N THR A 809 -15.32 -30.20 -16.40
CA THR A 809 -15.78 -29.43 -15.25
C THR A 809 -14.73 -29.52 -14.14
N TRP A 810 -14.28 -28.36 -13.67
CA TRP A 810 -13.40 -28.26 -12.51
C TRP A 810 -14.26 -27.89 -11.31
N LEU A 811 -14.64 -28.90 -10.53
CA LEU A 811 -15.43 -28.76 -9.32
C LEU A 811 -14.55 -28.14 -8.24
N CYS A 812 -14.90 -26.94 -7.79
CA CYS A 812 -14.09 -26.18 -6.85
C CYS A 812 -14.76 -26.12 -5.48
N HIS A 813 -14.02 -26.56 -4.47
CA HIS A 813 -14.43 -26.53 -3.07
C HIS A 813 -13.47 -25.65 -2.26
N VAL A 814 -14.00 -24.94 -1.28
CA VAL A 814 -13.20 -24.20 -0.29
C VAL A 814 -13.24 -24.98 1.02
N ASN A 815 -12.09 -25.50 1.41
CA ASN A 815 -11.95 -26.18 2.69
C ASN A 815 -11.96 -25.12 3.81
N MET A 816 -13.01 -25.12 4.63
CA MET A 816 -13.18 -24.09 5.66
C MET A 816 -12.16 -24.19 6.81
N LYS A 817 -11.55 -25.36 7.01
CA LYS A 817 -10.54 -25.59 8.05
C LYS A 817 -9.17 -25.07 7.63
N THR A 818 -8.77 -25.32 6.39
CA THR A 818 -7.44 -24.95 5.89
C THR A 818 -7.45 -23.66 5.05
N ARG A 819 -8.63 -23.17 4.67
CA ARG A 819 -8.87 -22.03 3.75
C ARG A 819 -8.26 -22.23 2.36
N PHE A 820 -7.87 -23.46 2.02
CA PHE A 820 -7.39 -23.79 0.69
C PHE A 820 -8.55 -24.16 -0.24
N THR A 821 -8.28 -23.94 -1.52
CA THR A 821 -9.10 -24.49 -2.58
C THR A 821 -8.67 -25.91 -2.89
N GLU A 822 -9.63 -26.82 -2.96
CA GLU A 822 -9.49 -28.10 -3.62
C GLU A 822 -10.19 -28.06 -4.98
N ARG A 823 -9.58 -28.65 -6.01
CA ARG A 823 -10.16 -28.75 -7.35
C ARG A 823 -10.20 -30.19 -7.81
N LYS A 824 -11.37 -30.64 -8.27
CA LYS A 824 -11.59 -31.99 -8.78
C LYS A 824 -12.08 -31.91 -10.22
N ARG A 825 -11.35 -32.53 -11.14
CA ARG A 825 -11.73 -32.58 -12.56
C ARG A 825 -12.74 -33.71 -12.78
N ARG A 826 -13.80 -33.41 -13.52
CA ARG A 826 -14.70 -34.38 -14.15
C ARG A 826 -14.76 -34.08 -15.64
N GLN A 827 -14.76 -35.12 -16.46
CA GLN A 827 -14.81 -35.00 -17.91
C GLN A 827 -16.00 -35.80 -18.42
N PHE A 828 -16.79 -35.21 -19.31
CA PHE A 828 -17.92 -35.85 -19.96
C PHE A 828 -17.69 -35.87 -21.46
N GLN A 829 -17.64 -37.07 -22.04
CA GLN A 829 -17.43 -37.26 -23.46
C GLN A 829 -18.72 -36.90 -24.22
N LEU A 830 -18.60 -36.02 -25.20
CA LEU A 830 -19.70 -35.65 -26.08
C LEU A 830 -19.59 -36.48 -27.37
N PRO A 831 -20.69 -36.83 -28.03
CA PRO A 831 -20.63 -37.72 -29.17
C PRO A 831 -20.20 -36.97 -30.44
N THR A 832 -19.37 -37.62 -31.27
CA THR A 832 -18.75 -37.07 -32.49
C THR A 832 -19.51 -37.49 -33.76
N GLY A 833 -19.00 -37.13 -34.94
CA GLY A 833 -19.63 -37.43 -36.25
C GLY A 833 -20.46 -36.27 -36.80
N THR A 834 -21.47 -36.59 -37.60
CA THR A 834 -22.42 -35.63 -38.18
C THR A 834 -23.82 -35.90 -37.64
N TYR A 835 -24.47 -34.89 -37.07
CA TYR A 835 -25.85 -34.98 -36.56
C TYR A 835 -26.46 -33.59 -36.37
N GLU A 836 -27.76 -33.47 -36.60
CA GLU A 836 -28.56 -32.28 -36.30
C GLU A 836 -28.73 -32.06 -34.79
N PHE A 837 -29.23 -30.88 -34.40
CA PHE A 837 -29.34 -30.50 -32.99
C PHE A 837 -30.01 -31.56 -32.12
N ARG A 838 -29.30 -31.96 -31.07
CA ARG A 838 -29.80 -32.85 -30.02
C ARG A 838 -29.37 -32.36 -28.65
N ASP A 839 -30.12 -32.78 -27.65
CA ASP A 839 -29.80 -32.55 -26.26
C ASP A 839 -28.96 -33.71 -25.70
N VAL A 840 -27.97 -33.37 -24.88
CA VAL A 840 -27.21 -34.31 -24.06
C VAL A 840 -27.26 -33.84 -22.61
N GLU A 841 -27.32 -34.79 -21.69
CA GLU A 841 -27.45 -34.53 -20.27
C GLU A 841 -26.46 -35.38 -19.48
N PHE A 842 -25.87 -34.77 -18.45
CA PHE A 842 -25.00 -35.43 -17.49
C PHE A 842 -25.36 -34.99 -16.08
N THR A 843 -25.26 -35.91 -15.12
CA THR A 843 -25.37 -35.60 -13.69
C THR A 843 -23.97 -35.44 -13.10
N ILE A 844 -23.77 -34.34 -12.36
CA ILE A 844 -22.58 -34.05 -11.58
C ILE A 844 -22.94 -34.29 -10.11
N GLU A 845 -22.30 -35.28 -9.51
CA GLU A 845 -22.48 -35.66 -8.10
C GLU A 845 -21.29 -35.14 -7.27
N PRO A 846 -21.41 -33.99 -6.58
CA PRO A 846 -20.35 -33.48 -5.74
C PRO A 846 -20.30 -34.20 -4.39
N ASP A 847 -19.10 -34.59 -3.96
CA ASP A 847 -18.82 -35.16 -2.64
C ASP A 847 -18.77 -34.12 -1.52
N ARG A 848 -18.64 -32.83 -1.89
CA ARG A 848 -18.53 -31.68 -0.98
C ARG A 848 -19.31 -30.50 -1.54
N PRO A 849 -19.79 -29.56 -0.69
CA PRO A 849 -20.46 -28.36 -1.18
C PRO A 849 -19.53 -27.58 -2.13
N LEU A 850 -20.00 -27.34 -3.35
CA LEU A 850 -19.25 -26.64 -4.37
C LEU A 850 -19.38 -25.12 -4.20
N ARG A 851 -18.23 -24.46 -4.31
CA ARG A 851 -18.18 -23.00 -4.39
C ARG A 851 -18.46 -22.52 -5.81
N SER A 852 -17.82 -23.18 -6.77
CA SER A 852 -17.91 -22.86 -8.19
C SER A 852 -17.55 -24.07 -9.05
N ILE A 853 -17.88 -24.00 -10.33
CA ILE A 853 -17.43 -24.91 -11.38
C ILE A 853 -16.79 -24.07 -12.47
N GLN A 854 -15.56 -24.40 -12.88
CA GLN A 854 -15.06 -23.90 -14.16
C GLN A 854 -15.45 -24.88 -15.26
N LEU A 855 -16.28 -24.43 -16.19
CA LEU A 855 -16.67 -25.18 -17.37
C LEU A 855 -15.69 -24.94 -18.51
N PHE A 856 -15.35 -26.00 -19.22
CA PHE A 856 -14.60 -25.93 -20.46
C PHE A 856 -15.24 -26.82 -21.50
N LEU A 857 -15.62 -26.24 -22.63
CA LEU A 857 -16.04 -26.98 -23.80
C LEU A 857 -14.85 -27.06 -24.77
N TYR A 858 -14.49 -28.28 -25.19
CA TYR A 858 -13.36 -28.50 -26.09
C TYR A 858 -13.72 -29.31 -27.32
N LEU A 859 -13.33 -28.78 -28.47
CA LEU A 859 -13.05 -29.57 -29.66
C LEU A 859 -11.53 -29.79 -29.70
N TRP A 860 -11.09 -30.90 -29.12
CA TRP A 860 -9.68 -31.18 -28.90
C TRP A 860 -9.14 -32.08 -30.01
N ARG A 861 -8.26 -31.55 -30.87
CA ARG A 861 -7.57 -32.35 -31.89
C ARG A 861 -8.53 -33.15 -32.77
N CYS A 862 -9.60 -32.49 -33.20
CA CYS A 862 -10.59 -33.02 -34.12
C CYS A 862 -10.67 -32.11 -35.36
N GLU A 863 -10.95 -32.70 -36.51
CA GLU A 863 -11.45 -31.98 -37.67
C GLU A 863 -12.99 -31.90 -37.59
N GLY A 864 -13.59 -30.86 -38.16
CA GLY A 864 -15.04 -30.68 -38.25
C GLY A 864 -15.54 -29.46 -37.47
N SER A 865 -16.87 -29.31 -37.43
CA SER A 865 -17.54 -28.19 -36.77
C SER A 865 -18.57 -28.66 -35.75
N VAL A 866 -18.61 -27.98 -34.61
CA VAL A 866 -19.61 -28.17 -33.55
C VAL A 866 -20.31 -26.85 -33.31
N TRP A 867 -21.63 -26.85 -33.31
CA TRP A 867 -22.45 -25.73 -32.89
C TRP A 867 -23.10 -26.08 -31.56
N VAL A 868 -23.04 -25.16 -30.61
CA VAL A 868 -23.66 -25.31 -29.29
C VAL A 868 -24.65 -24.17 -29.12
N ASP A 869 -25.92 -24.53 -29.06
CA ASP A 869 -27.06 -23.60 -28.91
C ASP A 869 -27.38 -23.35 -27.45
N ARG A 870 -27.05 -24.29 -26.54
CA ARG A 870 -27.27 -24.12 -25.11
C ARG A 870 -26.27 -24.87 -24.25
N VAL A 871 -25.87 -24.27 -23.13
CA VAL A 871 -25.21 -24.94 -21.99
C VAL A 871 -25.88 -24.48 -20.70
N SER A 872 -26.41 -25.42 -19.92
CA SER A 872 -27.19 -25.15 -18.71
C SER A 872 -26.70 -25.99 -17.55
N ILE A 873 -26.64 -25.39 -16.35
CA ILE A 873 -26.41 -26.10 -15.09
C ILE A 873 -27.48 -25.70 -14.11
N THR A 874 -28.25 -26.69 -13.66
CA THR A 874 -29.28 -26.51 -12.63
C THR A 874 -29.10 -27.53 -11.51
N PRO A 875 -29.61 -27.29 -10.30
CA PRO A 875 -29.87 -28.37 -9.36
C PRO A 875 -30.73 -29.46 -10.01
N VAL A 876 -30.49 -30.72 -9.66
CA VAL A 876 -31.31 -31.84 -10.15
C VAL A 876 -32.79 -31.66 -9.77
N ASP A 877 -33.03 -31.14 -8.55
CA ASP A 877 -34.35 -30.98 -7.94
C ASP A 877 -35.01 -29.61 -8.23
N ASP A 878 -34.29 -28.67 -8.84
CA ASP A 878 -34.81 -27.34 -9.19
C ASP A 878 -34.32 -26.90 -10.57
N ALA A 879 -35.04 -27.32 -11.61
CA ALA A 879 -34.72 -26.98 -12.99
C ALA A 879 -34.91 -25.49 -13.34
N LYS A 880 -35.47 -24.66 -12.44
CA LYS A 880 -35.64 -23.21 -12.65
C LYS A 880 -34.42 -22.40 -12.21
N CYS A 881 -33.59 -22.97 -11.35
CA CYS A 881 -32.38 -22.32 -10.85
C CYS A 881 -31.22 -22.55 -11.84
N GLU A 882 -31.09 -21.67 -12.84
CA GLU A 882 -29.98 -21.67 -13.80
C GLU A 882 -28.76 -20.98 -13.23
N PHE A 883 -27.61 -21.67 -13.25
CA PHE A 883 -26.34 -21.12 -12.77
C PHE A 883 -25.44 -20.62 -13.90
N VAL A 884 -25.60 -21.08 -15.14
CA VAL A 884 -24.83 -20.58 -16.28
C VAL A 884 -25.35 -19.21 -16.69
N VAL A 885 -24.46 -18.23 -16.81
CA VAL A 885 -24.81 -16.90 -17.31
C VAL A 885 -24.81 -16.93 -18.83
N ASP A 886 -25.88 -16.40 -19.43
CA ASP A 886 -26.12 -16.43 -20.88
C ASP A 886 -26.00 -17.86 -21.46
N PRO A 887 -26.87 -18.79 -21.01
CA PRO A 887 -26.79 -20.20 -21.38
C PRO A 887 -27.05 -20.45 -22.87
N GLU A 888 -27.72 -19.52 -23.57
CA GLU A 888 -28.08 -19.60 -24.99
C GLU A 888 -27.14 -18.81 -25.92
N PHE A 889 -26.08 -18.19 -25.38
CA PHE A 889 -25.07 -17.45 -26.15
C PHE A 889 -25.64 -16.26 -26.93
N ASP A 890 -26.62 -15.56 -26.35
CA ASP A 890 -27.30 -14.43 -27.00
C ASP A 890 -26.46 -13.14 -26.91
N GLN A 891 -25.57 -13.03 -25.92
CA GLN A 891 -24.83 -11.80 -25.66
C GLN A 891 -23.42 -11.84 -26.23
N TRP A 892 -23.16 -10.95 -27.19
CA TRP A 892 -21.87 -10.80 -27.83
C TRP A 892 -21.38 -9.36 -27.84
N TYR A 893 -20.06 -9.21 -27.76
CA TYR A 893 -19.39 -7.98 -28.16
C TYR A 893 -19.23 -7.98 -29.69
N ASP A 894 -20.15 -7.28 -30.34
CA ASP A 894 -20.22 -7.14 -31.80
C ASP A 894 -19.21 -6.13 -32.34
N ARG A 895 -18.77 -6.37 -33.59
CA ARG A 895 -18.13 -5.32 -34.38
C ARG A 895 -19.21 -4.36 -34.89
N LEU A 896 -18.97 -3.06 -34.74
CA LEU A 896 -19.84 -2.06 -35.36
C LEU A 896 -19.78 -2.22 -36.89
N PRO A 897 -20.93 -2.34 -37.59
CA PRO A 897 -20.97 -2.28 -39.04
C PRO A 897 -20.33 -0.99 -39.56
N ALA A 898 -19.69 -1.03 -40.74
CA ALA A 898 -18.94 0.11 -41.27
C ALA A 898 -19.78 1.39 -41.45
N ASP A 899 -21.08 1.28 -41.74
CA ASP A 899 -21.97 2.44 -41.82
C ASP A 899 -22.26 3.05 -40.44
N GLN A 900 -22.50 2.22 -39.42
CA GLN A 900 -22.67 2.69 -38.05
C GLN A 900 -21.38 3.29 -37.52
N GLN A 901 -20.24 2.67 -37.81
CA GLN A 901 -18.93 3.20 -37.48
C GLN A 901 -18.74 4.61 -38.06
N ARG A 902 -19.03 4.83 -39.36
CA ARG A 902 -18.95 6.16 -39.99
C ARG A 902 -19.89 7.18 -39.35
N LYS A 903 -21.14 6.80 -39.05
CA LYS A 903 -22.10 7.70 -38.35
C LYS A 903 -21.60 8.10 -36.98
N VAL A 904 -21.04 7.13 -36.26
CA VAL A 904 -20.47 7.34 -34.94
C VAL A 904 -19.25 8.26 -35.05
N GLU A 905 -18.32 8.01 -35.98
CA GLU A 905 -17.16 8.86 -36.26
C GLU A 905 -17.56 10.30 -36.61
N ALA A 906 -18.54 10.50 -37.47
CA ALA A 906 -19.05 11.83 -37.82
C ALA A 906 -19.59 12.59 -36.59
N ARG A 907 -20.37 11.91 -35.72
CA ARG A 907 -20.88 12.52 -34.49
C ARG A 907 -19.77 12.89 -33.51
N PHE A 908 -18.71 12.09 -33.45
CA PHE A 908 -17.57 12.39 -32.58
C PHE A 908 -16.71 13.53 -33.12
N ALA A 909 -16.45 13.56 -34.43
CA ALA A 909 -15.76 14.69 -35.06
C ALA A 909 -16.52 16.02 -34.86
N ALA A 910 -17.86 15.99 -34.94
CA ALA A 910 -18.70 17.15 -34.68
C ALA A 910 -18.75 17.59 -33.20
N LEU A 911 -18.44 16.70 -32.25
CA LEU A 911 -18.29 17.05 -30.83
C LEU A 911 -16.87 17.57 -30.50
N GLU A 912 -15.89 17.23 -31.32
CA GLU A 912 -14.50 17.69 -31.17
C GLU A 912 -14.27 19.07 -31.79
N ALA A 913 -14.93 19.36 -32.91
CA ALA A 913 -15.01 20.70 -33.51
C ALA A 913 -15.86 21.64 -32.64
#